data_AF-A0A7H8HAM4-F1
#
_entry.id   AF-A0A7H8HAM4-F1
#
_cell.length_a   1.000
_cell.length_b   1.000
_cell.length_c   1.000
_cell.angle_alpha   90.00
_cell.angle_beta   90.00
_cell.angle_gamma   90.00
#
_symmetry.space_group_name_H-M   'P 1'
#
loop_
_entity.id
_entity.type
_entity.pdbx_description
1 polymer ?
#
loop_
_entity_poly.entity_id
_entity_poly.type
_entity_poly.pdbx_seq_one_letter_code
_entity_poly.pdbx_strand_id
1 'polypeptide(L)'
;MISCVPPAREESVSLRIAPAPPRLWWVYVLVTLALAATGAGAAEALFVTHDFGDYTAAQACLARNGISVSDGQPTASMGPSYADCARGYDRRLGFTSLAGAAVLPATAWLLMVAGGLATRWRLRRSRLAGVPAADLDRLTERFTALCESQGLTARRQPRLVLAPPATRVTDAFTTGLPGARSWVVVPQAYAYGGSAAFDAVALHELGHVRARDVRWASAAWWAGWLAVPALVLALLPILDVPATMWSFYGGSLVVATVTAGALLAVRAALLRQRELAADRHAAEATGNPDAMAVVLGAGIARIRGVRRVFATHPPASDRLAPGGREGRWDGGFVYTAAAGVVAMLTYHGVHAVLGNLLGFVDTDPRLPADVAMAVAALLWTAVVLPAWTRRAALPEPGWAGSWAGAVAGLVAGFCLQVPGAAAAITAFFAPERPLLVLALAVTAFAIAVLTSAIATRLAEPAGSTLRRRVSWAGGSLAVAVALTATVSGTVSSVATFLLFPDPAIARGHVMGLGSDRAWQYAPVVILAGLVFVTLRQRWRRPRRVSVSVAAATAVIGGAAAALSGLLRLQAGQSNDVRYLLASQRWWICAFAGLVAAVAVVLANRRRGAILAGVPSASVIGLLVTAAAGAIQYTAVRIAGYARESSVFQQSVQVPGWLLLVALIVTLPVTSLFATAWASRAPRRGAAAWTVGSGAVTVLLMVALISGRLSAVTVTEQDYAAGQAVLAPSAPTPVPAVPAASPDHGRPLDEPAASAALGRLPAVLPADAKPEDSEPSTSVPVTPPDCDAADKRFAALEKAQPRTADVERSYAFAAPGTVGGAHVTASVTSYTGVEDLFPAMDEATRACTHFRMPQKIYDGGHLDGVLTPGAAPASPYPARIRNRSFTGRFHGKPAVVISREYSVHIGHNLVDVEVFYGYIRTPPPQAVLDQADRILTDAVTELAGTL
;
A
#
# COMPACT_ATOMS: atom_id res chain seq x y z
N MET A 1 50.23 -66.96 11.16
CA MET A 1 49.56 -66.37 12.34
C MET A 1 49.26 -64.92 12.04
N ILE A 2 48.05 -64.64 11.53
CA ILE A 2 47.55 -63.28 11.31
C ILE A 2 46.80 -62.94 12.60
N SER A 3 47.32 -61.96 13.34
CA SER A 3 46.78 -61.55 14.63
C SER A 3 45.41 -60.90 14.42
N CYS A 4 44.35 -61.59 14.82
CA CYS A 4 43.00 -61.02 14.91
C CYS A 4 42.97 -60.05 16.08
N VAL A 5 43.18 -58.76 15.79
CA VAL A 5 42.85 -57.68 16.71
C VAL A 5 41.32 -57.70 16.91
N PRO A 6 40.81 -57.87 18.14
CA PRO A 6 39.39 -57.82 18.39
C PRO A 6 38.86 -56.41 18.05
N PRO A 7 37.67 -56.28 17.43
CA PRO A 7 37.08 -54.97 17.19
C PRO A 7 36.94 -54.25 18.52
N ALA A 8 37.46 -53.02 18.60
CA ALA A 8 37.27 -52.14 19.74
C ALA A 8 35.78 -52.11 20.09
N ARG A 9 35.45 -52.31 21.38
CA ARG A 9 34.08 -52.16 21.87
C ARG A 9 33.58 -50.78 21.44
N GLU A 10 32.62 -50.73 20.51
CA GLU A 10 31.88 -49.50 20.20
C GLU A 10 31.29 -49.00 21.51
N GLU A 11 31.84 -47.91 22.06
CA GLU A 11 31.23 -47.19 23.16
C GLU A 11 29.81 -46.80 22.71
N SER A 12 28.81 -47.39 23.36
CA SER A 12 27.42 -47.08 23.08
C SER A 12 27.14 -45.64 23.46
N VAL A 13 27.22 -44.73 22.49
CA VAL A 13 26.83 -43.33 22.67
C VAL A 13 25.37 -43.30 23.14
N SER A 14 25.15 -42.79 24.35
CA SER A 14 23.80 -42.67 24.94
C SER A 14 23.00 -41.61 24.17
N LEU A 15 22.15 -42.07 23.26
CA LEU A 15 21.24 -41.21 22.50
C LEU A 15 20.24 -40.53 23.43
N ARG A 16 20.04 -39.22 23.25
CA ARG A 16 19.11 -38.40 24.03
C ARG A 16 17.90 -38.01 23.18
N ILE A 17 16.74 -37.87 23.82
CA ILE A 17 15.58 -37.23 23.19
C ILE A 17 15.90 -35.73 23.09
N ALA A 18 16.21 -35.25 21.89
CA ALA A 18 16.38 -33.82 21.66
C ALA A 18 15.00 -33.13 21.52
N PRO A 19 14.86 -31.87 21.96
CA PRO A 19 13.67 -31.06 21.68
C PRO A 19 13.44 -30.94 20.17
N ALA A 20 12.17 -30.96 19.76
CA ALA A 20 11.83 -30.77 18.36
C ALA A 20 12.15 -29.33 17.92
N PRO A 21 12.76 -29.13 16.75
CA PRO A 21 12.97 -27.78 16.23
C PRO A 21 11.64 -27.01 16.11
N PRO A 22 11.64 -25.68 16.32
CA PRO A 22 10.43 -24.88 16.27
C PRO A 22 9.75 -24.96 14.90
N ARG A 23 8.42 -24.93 14.86
CA ARG A 23 7.67 -24.95 13.58
C ARG A 23 7.57 -23.55 12.99
N LEU A 24 7.96 -23.40 11.72
CA LEU A 24 7.90 -22.13 10.97
C LEU A 24 6.63 -22.01 10.11
N TRP A 25 5.49 -22.48 10.63
CA TRP A 25 4.23 -22.55 9.86
C TRP A 25 3.80 -21.20 9.27
N TRP A 26 4.04 -20.11 10.00
CA TRP A 26 3.71 -18.74 9.62
C TRP A 26 4.47 -18.26 8.38
N VAL A 27 5.66 -18.80 8.10
CA VAL A 27 6.41 -18.42 6.89
C VAL A 27 5.68 -18.94 5.65
N TYR A 28 5.15 -20.14 5.74
CA TYR A 28 4.43 -20.74 4.62
C TYR A 28 3.15 -19.97 4.33
N VAL A 29 2.51 -19.42 5.37
CA VAL A 29 1.40 -18.47 5.21
C VAL A 29 1.88 -17.22 4.46
N LEU A 30 2.99 -16.59 4.86
CA LEU A 30 3.54 -15.44 4.14
C LEU A 30 3.84 -15.75 2.67
N VAL A 31 4.49 -16.87 2.39
CA VAL A 31 4.84 -17.27 1.03
C VAL A 31 3.57 -17.53 0.19
N THR A 32 2.57 -18.17 0.78
CA THR A 32 1.28 -18.43 0.12
C THR A 32 0.55 -17.12 -0.18
N LEU A 33 0.57 -16.16 0.75
CA LEU A 33 -0.05 -14.85 0.57
C LEU A 33 0.69 -14.00 -0.48
N ALA A 34 2.03 -14.06 -0.52
CA ALA A 34 2.80 -13.39 -1.55
C ALA A 34 2.50 -13.97 -2.95
N LEU A 35 2.36 -15.29 -3.05
CA LEU A 35 1.89 -15.96 -4.27
C LEU A 35 0.45 -15.57 -4.62
N ALA A 36 -0.44 -15.51 -3.65
CA ALA A 36 -1.82 -15.10 -3.87
C ALA A 36 -1.89 -13.64 -4.38
N ALA A 37 -1.15 -12.72 -3.76
CA ALA A 37 -1.06 -11.35 -4.23
C ALA A 37 -0.51 -11.27 -5.66
N THR A 38 0.60 -11.97 -5.95
CA THR A 38 1.18 -12.01 -7.30
C THR A 38 0.22 -12.62 -8.33
N GLY A 39 -0.51 -13.66 -7.96
CA GLY A 39 -1.54 -14.27 -8.81
C GLY A 39 -2.71 -13.34 -9.07
N ALA A 40 -3.13 -12.55 -8.08
CA ALA A 40 -4.17 -11.54 -8.24
C ALA A 40 -3.78 -10.46 -9.24
N GLY A 41 -2.57 -9.91 -9.13
CA GLY A 41 -2.08 -8.90 -10.07
C GLY A 41 -1.83 -9.46 -11.48
N ALA A 42 -1.30 -10.69 -11.60
CA ALA A 42 -1.16 -11.32 -12.91
C ALA A 42 -2.53 -11.58 -13.58
N ALA A 43 -3.55 -11.95 -12.81
CA ALA A 43 -4.90 -12.13 -13.34
C ALA A 43 -5.59 -10.81 -13.71
N GLU A 44 -5.32 -9.72 -12.97
CA GLU A 44 -5.72 -8.38 -13.36
C GLU A 44 -5.07 -7.95 -14.68
N ALA A 45 -3.75 -8.12 -14.82
CA ALA A 45 -3.06 -7.88 -16.08
C ALA A 45 -3.69 -8.69 -17.22
N LEU A 46 -3.93 -9.98 -17.01
CA LEU A 46 -4.58 -10.86 -17.98
C LEU A 46 -5.96 -10.35 -18.38
N PHE A 47 -6.77 -9.93 -17.40
CA PHE A 47 -8.12 -9.42 -17.59
C PHE A 47 -8.13 -8.16 -18.46
N VAL A 48 -7.25 -7.22 -18.16
CA VAL A 48 -7.12 -5.95 -18.90
C VAL A 48 -6.55 -6.18 -20.30
N THR A 49 -5.51 -7.01 -20.44
CA THR A 49 -4.88 -7.24 -21.76
C THR A 49 -5.76 -8.02 -22.73
N HIS A 50 -6.66 -8.87 -22.23
CA HIS A 50 -7.62 -9.64 -23.04
C HIS A 50 -9.02 -9.03 -23.10
N ASP A 51 -9.26 -7.89 -22.44
CA ASP A 51 -10.57 -7.24 -22.35
C ASP A 51 -11.71 -8.20 -21.92
N PHE A 52 -11.46 -9.05 -20.92
CA PHE A 52 -12.47 -9.98 -20.40
C PHE A 52 -13.66 -9.26 -19.72
N GLY A 53 -13.53 -7.96 -19.48
CA GLY A 53 -14.53 -7.14 -18.81
C GLY A 53 -15.58 -6.54 -19.73
N ASP A 54 -15.39 -6.57 -21.06
CA ASP A 54 -16.14 -5.72 -22.00
C ASP A 54 -16.04 -4.25 -21.58
N TYR A 55 -14.80 -3.76 -21.52
CA TYR A 55 -14.49 -2.38 -21.17
C TYR A 55 -15.25 -1.39 -22.06
N THR A 56 -15.50 -1.77 -23.32
CA THR A 56 -16.30 -1.00 -24.27
C THR A 56 -17.72 -0.74 -23.80
N ALA A 57 -18.40 -1.73 -23.21
CA ALA A 57 -19.75 -1.54 -22.67
C ALA A 57 -19.76 -0.59 -21.47
N ALA A 58 -18.76 -0.65 -20.60
CA ALA A 58 -18.61 0.26 -19.46
C ALA A 58 -18.37 1.70 -19.94
N GLN A 59 -17.46 1.90 -20.90
CA GLN A 59 -17.22 3.21 -21.52
C GLN A 59 -18.46 3.76 -22.22
N ALA A 60 -19.17 2.94 -22.99
CA ALA A 60 -20.40 3.35 -23.66
C ALA A 60 -21.48 3.77 -22.64
N CYS A 61 -21.56 3.09 -21.49
CA CYS A 61 -22.45 3.50 -20.40
C CYS A 61 -22.05 4.84 -19.80
N LEU A 62 -20.75 5.07 -19.55
CA LEU A 62 -20.25 6.33 -19.02
C LEU A 62 -20.54 7.48 -19.99
N ALA A 63 -20.23 7.29 -21.27
CA ALA A 63 -20.53 8.25 -22.33
C ALA A 63 -22.03 8.57 -22.42
N ARG A 64 -22.92 7.56 -22.31
CA ARG A 64 -24.39 7.77 -22.26
C ARG A 64 -24.85 8.61 -21.07
N ASN A 65 -24.09 8.64 -19.98
CA ASN A 65 -24.39 9.46 -18.80
C ASN A 65 -23.69 10.82 -18.84
N GLY A 66 -23.11 11.22 -19.98
CA GLY A 66 -22.33 12.45 -20.10
C GLY A 66 -21.04 12.42 -19.29
N ILE A 67 -20.63 11.26 -18.78
CA ILE A 67 -19.38 11.08 -18.05
C ILE A 67 -18.33 10.69 -19.05
N SER A 68 -17.52 11.66 -19.45
CA SER A 68 -16.32 11.33 -20.18
C SER A 68 -15.30 10.78 -19.19
N VAL A 69 -14.81 9.55 -19.43
CA VAL A 69 -13.68 8.93 -18.68
C VAL A 69 -12.41 9.79 -18.78
N SER A 70 -12.45 10.78 -19.67
CA SER A 70 -11.43 11.77 -19.87
C SER A 70 -11.29 12.70 -18.65
N ASP A 71 -12.36 13.19 -18.02
CA ASP A 71 -12.35 14.48 -17.30
C ASP A 71 -11.54 14.61 -16.00
N GLY A 72 -10.87 13.57 -15.50
CA GLY A 72 -9.90 13.65 -14.39
C GLY A 72 -10.44 14.23 -13.07
N GLN A 73 -11.71 14.62 -13.09
CA GLN A 73 -12.61 14.85 -11.99
C GLN A 73 -12.42 13.65 -11.06
N PRO A 74 -12.02 13.87 -9.80
CA PRO A 74 -11.85 12.76 -8.85
C PRO A 74 -13.12 11.92 -8.90
N THR A 75 -12.99 10.60 -9.02
CA THR A 75 -14.13 9.65 -9.18
C THR A 75 -15.28 9.88 -8.18
N ALA A 76 -14.98 10.48 -7.03
CA ALA A 76 -15.94 10.97 -6.04
C ALA A 76 -16.97 11.99 -6.57
N SER A 77 -16.63 12.77 -7.59
CA SER A 77 -17.49 13.77 -8.25
C SER A 77 -18.31 13.21 -9.41
N MET A 78 -17.91 12.04 -9.97
CA MET A 78 -18.63 11.38 -11.07
C MET A 78 -19.92 10.66 -10.62
N GLY A 79 -20.16 10.58 -9.30
CA GLY A 79 -21.44 10.22 -8.71
C GLY A 79 -21.90 8.75 -8.93
N PRO A 80 -23.19 8.47 -8.67
CA PRO A 80 -23.79 7.14 -8.79
C PRO A 80 -23.70 6.54 -10.20
N SER A 81 -23.74 7.39 -11.23
CA SER A 81 -23.73 6.95 -12.63
C SER A 81 -22.41 6.29 -13.04
N TYR A 82 -21.26 6.77 -12.55
CA TYR A 82 -19.99 6.07 -12.76
C TYR A 82 -20.02 4.68 -12.11
N ALA A 83 -20.46 4.63 -10.85
CA ALA A 83 -20.54 3.39 -10.09
C ALA A 83 -21.42 2.37 -10.79
N ASP A 84 -22.59 2.77 -11.29
CA ASP A 84 -23.51 1.88 -12.00
C ASP A 84 -22.92 1.34 -13.31
N CYS A 85 -22.23 2.19 -14.08
CA CYS A 85 -21.62 1.80 -15.35
C CYS A 85 -20.38 0.90 -15.19
N ALA A 86 -19.53 1.17 -14.20
CA ALA A 86 -18.30 0.42 -13.98
C ALA A 86 -18.50 -0.87 -13.15
N ARG A 87 -19.58 -0.97 -12.36
CA ARG A 87 -19.82 -2.09 -11.42
C ARG A 87 -19.67 -3.46 -12.05
N GLY A 88 -20.20 -3.65 -13.27
CA GLY A 88 -20.12 -4.94 -13.97
C GLY A 88 -18.67 -5.32 -14.32
N TYR A 89 -17.91 -4.35 -14.83
CA TYR A 89 -16.50 -4.49 -15.17
C TYR A 89 -15.67 -4.74 -13.91
N ASP A 90 -15.78 -3.88 -12.89
CA ASP A 90 -15.02 -3.95 -11.64
C ASP A 90 -15.26 -5.28 -10.92
N ARG A 91 -16.52 -5.73 -10.84
CA ARG A 91 -16.85 -7.00 -10.17
C ARG A 91 -16.23 -8.20 -10.87
N ARG A 92 -16.25 -8.24 -12.21
CA ARG A 92 -15.60 -9.30 -12.99
C ARG A 92 -14.08 -9.25 -12.83
N LEU A 93 -13.50 -8.06 -12.81
CA LEU A 93 -12.09 -7.88 -12.52
C LEU A 93 -11.74 -8.42 -11.13
N GLY A 94 -12.50 -8.03 -10.10
CA GLY A 94 -12.32 -8.49 -8.72
C GLY A 94 -12.40 -10.00 -8.56
N PHE A 95 -13.37 -10.66 -9.22
CA PHE A 95 -13.46 -12.12 -9.23
C PHE A 95 -12.30 -12.78 -9.98
N THR A 96 -11.83 -12.17 -11.07
CA THR A 96 -10.68 -12.67 -11.84
C THR A 96 -9.40 -12.56 -11.02
N SER A 97 -9.18 -11.44 -10.32
CA SER A 97 -8.08 -11.27 -9.36
C SER A 97 -8.16 -12.28 -8.23
N LEU A 98 -9.35 -12.55 -7.67
CA LEU A 98 -9.55 -13.58 -6.64
C LEU A 98 -9.23 -14.98 -7.17
N ALA A 99 -9.62 -15.30 -8.40
CA ALA A 99 -9.31 -16.55 -9.05
C ALA A 99 -7.78 -16.70 -9.24
N GLY A 100 -7.11 -15.65 -9.73
CA GLY A 100 -5.65 -15.60 -9.82
C GLY A 100 -4.96 -15.84 -8.48
N ALA A 101 -5.50 -15.24 -7.41
CA ALA A 101 -5.01 -15.41 -6.04
C ALA A 101 -5.09 -16.85 -5.53
N ALA A 102 -6.03 -17.64 -6.05
CA ALA A 102 -6.13 -19.08 -5.74
C ALA A 102 -5.30 -19.95 -6.68
N VAL A 103 -5.28 -19.64 -7.99
CA VAL A 103 -4.62 -20.44 -9.03
C VAL A 103 -3.11 -20.48 -8.84
N LEU A 104 -2.46 -19.36 -8.49
CA LEU A 104 -1.00 -19.34 -8.40
C LEU A 104 -0.47 -20.18 -7.21
N PRO A 105 -1.03 -20.08 -5.98
CA PRO A 105 -0.73 -21.02 -4.90
C PRO A 105 -1.05 -22.48 -5.23
N ALA A 106 -2.19 -22.74 -5.90
CA ALA A 106 -2.55 -24.10 -6.31
C ALA A 106 -1.53 -24.68 -7.30
N THR A 107 -1.06 -23.87 -8.25
CA THR A 107 -0.01 -24.25 -9.22
C THR A 107 1.31 -24.54 -8.51
N ALA A 108 1.72 -23.70 -7.56
CA ALA A 108 2.91 -23.94 -6.74
C ALA A 108 2.81 -25.27 -5.96
N TRP A 109 1.63 -25.55 -5.40
CA TRP A 109 1.35 -26.80 -4.69
C TRP A 109 1.39 -28.02 -5.62
N LEU A 110 0.81 -27.93 -6.82
CA LEU A 110 0.84 -29.00 -7.83
C LEU A 110 2.28 -29.30 -8.29
N LEU A 111 3.07 -28.26 -8.59
CA LEU A 111 4.47 -28.41 -8.99
C LEU A 111 5.32 -29.03 -7.87
N MET A 112 5.03 -28.68 -6.62
CA MET A 112 5.65 -29.32 -5.45
C MET A 112 5.32 -30.83 -5.39
N VAL A 113 4.05 -31.20 -5.53
CA VAL A 113 3.62 -32.61 -5.50
C VAL A 113 4.25 -33.39 -6.66
N ALA A 114 4.23 -32.82 -7.86
CA ALA A 114 4.85 -33.40 -9.05
C ALA A 114 6.36 -33.60 -8.87
N GLY A 115 7.08 -32.60 -8.36
CA GLY A 115 8.51 -32.71 -8.08
C GLY A 115 8.85 -33.78 -7.02
N GLY A 116 8.04 -33.87 -5.96
CA GLY A 116 8.18 -34.91 -4.94
C GLY A 116 7.90 -36.32 -5.48
N LEU A 117 6.91 -36.47 -6.36
CA LEU A 117 6.61 -37.72 -7.05
C LEU A 117 7.74 -38.12 -8.00
N ALA A 118 8.25 -37.19 -8.81
CA ALA A 118 9.36 -37.41 -9.71
C ALA A 118 10.63 -37.86 -8.95
N THR A 119 10.94 -37.20 -7.83
CA THR A 119 12.06 -37.56 -6.96
C THR A 119 11.89 -38.98 -6.41
N ARG A 120 10.71 -39.33 -5.91
CA ARG A 120 10.42 -40.68 -5.42
C ARG A 120 10.51 -41.73 -6.52
N TRP A 121 10.00 -41.43 -7.71
CA TRP A 121 10.06 -42.35 -8.85
C TRP A 121 11.50 -42.62 -9.27
N ARG A 122 12.33 -41.57 -9.35
CA ARG A 122 13.78 -41.68 -9.60
C ARG A 122 14.46 -42.54 -8.54
N LEU A 123 14.17 -42.30 -7.26
CA LEU A 123 14.77 -43.04 -6.13
C LEU A 123 14.26 -44.48 -5.98
N ARG A 124 13.03 -44.79 -6.40
CA ARG A 124 12.50 -46.17 -6.41
C ARG A 124 13.30 -47.05 -7.36
N ARG A 125 13.68 -46.52 -8.53
CA ARG A 125 14.47 -47.24 -9.53
C ARG A 125 15.88 -47.57 -9.04
N SER A 126 16.43 -46.77 -8.12
CA SER A 126 17.80 -46.87 -7.62
C SER A 126 17.92 -47.47 -6.22
N ARG A 127 16.81 -47.85 -5.57
CA ARG A 127 16.72 -48.22 -4.14
C ARG A 127 17.50 -49.47 -3.73
N LEU A 128 17.95 -50.27 -4.70
CA LEU A 128 18.50 -51.61 -4.49
C LEU A 128 19.82 -51.84 -5.27
N ALA A 129 20.35 -50.83 -5.95
CA ALA A 129 21.55 -51.04 -6.75
C ALA A 129 22.82 -50.98 -5.87
N GLY A 130 23.45 -52.14 -5.65
CA GLY A 130 24.84 -52.23 -5.19
C GLY A 130 25.10 -52.22 -3.67
N VAL A 131 24.09 -52.40 -2.80
CA VAL A 131 24.30 -52.61 -1.35
C VAL A 131 24.03 -54.08 -0.98
N PRO A 132 24.96 -54.78 -0.31
CA PRO A 132 24.70 -56.10 0.23
C PRO A 132 23.51 -56.10 1.21
N ALA A 133 22.67 -57.14 1.17
CA ALA A 133 21.45 -57.21 2.00
C ALA A 133 21.75 -57.08 3.51
N ALA A 134 22.83 -57.71 3.99
CA ALA A 134 23.23 -57.68 5.40
C ALA A 134 23.60 -56.26 5.88
N ASP A 135 24.29 -55.47 5.07
CA ASP A 135 24.65 -54.09 5.40
C ASP A 135 23.40 -53.20 5.45
N LEU A 136 22.47 -53.41 4.51
CA LEU A 136 21.21 -52.69 4.44
C LEU A 136 20.35 -52.96 5.68
N ASP A 137 20.28 -54.21 6.14
CA ASP A 137 19.53 -54.60 7.34
C ASP A 137 20.13 -53.94 8.59
N ARG A 138 21.47 -53.99 8.76
CA ARG A 138 22.17 -53.34 9.87
C ARG A 138 21.94 -51.83 9.91
N LEU A 139 22.03 -51.15 8.77
CA LEU A 139 21.79 -49.71 8.68
C LEU A 139 20.32 -49.35 8.92
N THR A 140 19.39 -50.19 8.45
CA THR A 140 17.95 -50.01 8.67
C THR A 140 17.59 -50.19 10.13
N GLU A 141 18.19 -51.15 10.81
CA GLU A 141 18.04 -51.37 12.25
C GLU A 141 18.61 -50.19 13.04
N ARG A 142 19.84 -49.74 12.72
CA ARG A 142 20.44 -48.54 13.34
C ARG A 142 19.56 -47.30 13.14
N PHE A 143 19.09 -47.07 11.92
CA PHE A 143 18.21 -45.94 11.62
C PHE A 143 16.86 -46.03 12.36
N THR A 144 16.33 -47.25 12.54
CA THR A 144 15.11 -47.49 13.34
C THR A 144 15.34 -47.13 14.80
N ALA A 145 16.46 -47.55 15.39
CA ALA A 145 16.83 -47.17 16.75
C ALA A 145 16.97 -45.64 16.91
N LEU A 146 17.58 -44.96 15.92
CA LEU A 146 17.63 -43.49 15.91
C LEU A 146 16.22 -42.87 15.84
N CYS A 147 15.32 -43.39 14.99
CA CYS A 147 13.94 -42.91 14.92
C CYS A 147 13.19 -43.08 16.25
N GLU A 148 13.34 -44.23 16.89
CA GLU A 148 12.71 -44.56 18.18
C GLU A 148 13.23 -43.65 19.28
N SER A 149 14.55 -43.41 19.34
CA SER A 149 15.18 -42.46 20.28
C SER A 149 14.62 -41.04 20.17
N GLN A 150 14.06 -40.68 19.01
CA GLN A 150 13.48 -39.38 18.74
C GLN A 150 11.94 -39.36 18.77
N GLY A 151 11.31 -40.47 19.20
CA GLY A 151 9.86 -40.61 19.30
C GLY A 151 9.14 -40.67 17.94
N LEU A 152 9.84 -41.06 16.87
CA LEU A 152 9.30 -41.21 15.52
C LEU A 152 8.88 -42.66 15.24
N THR A 153 7.81 -43.12 15.89
CA THR A 153 7.33 -44.50 15.79
C THR A 153 6.16 -44.68 14.82
N ALA A 154 5.93 -45.92 14.38
CA ALA A 154 4.79 -46.37 13.58
C ALA A 154 4.54 -45.52 12.32
N ARG A 155 3.36 -44.87 12.22
CA ARG A 155 2.98 -44.06 11.05
C ARG A 155 3.86 -42.82 10.84
N ARG A 156 4.63 -42.40 11.86
CA ARG A 156 5.52 -41.24 11.82
C ARG A 156 6.97 -41.62 11.51
N GLN A 157 7.31 -42.91 11.52
CA GLN A 157 8.65 -43.38 11.21
C GLN A 157 8.99 -43.10 9.73
N PRO A 158 10.03 -42.31 9.43
CA PRO A 158 10.50 -42.10 8.07
C PRO A 158 11.11 -43.39 7.50
N ARG A 159 11.21 -43.47 6.17
CA ARG A 159 11.87 -44.59 5.48
C ARG A 159 13.30 -44.20 5.11
N LEU A 160 14.28 -45.03 5.46
CA LEU A 160 15.64 -44.91 4.96
C LEU A 160 15.68 -45.27 3.46
N VAL A 161 16.45 -44.50 2.68
CA VAL A 161 16.78 -44.78 1.29
C VAL A 161 18.28 -44.55 1.11
N LEU A 162 19.02 -45.59 0.74
CA LEU A 162 20.43 -45.46 0.40
C LEU A 162 20.56 -45.08 -1.07
N ALA A 163 21.24 -43.97 -1.34
CA ALA A 163 21.46 -43.48 -2.71
C ALA A 163 22.80 -43.99 -3.23
N PRO A 164 22.83 -44.82 -4.30
CA PRO A 164 24.09 -45.29 -4.88
C PRO A 164 24.81 -44.15 -5.62
N PRO A 165 26.14 -44.23 -5.80
CA PRO A 165 26.93 -43.20 -6.49
C PRO A 165 26.38 -42.82 -7.88
N ALA A 166 25.83 -43.80 -8.60
CA ALA A 166 25.21 -43.61 -9.92
C ALA A 166 24.02 -42.62 -9.93
N THR A 167 23.40 -42.35 -8.77
CA THR A 167 22.31 -41.37 -8.67
C THR A 167 22.78 -39.91 -8.64
N ARG A 168 24.09 -39.66 -8.56
CA ARG A 168 24.68 -38.32 -8.41
C ARG A 168 24.15 -37.55 -7.18
N VAL A 169 23.65 -38.26 -6.18
CA VAL A 169 23.26 -37.68 -4.89
C VAL A 169 24.52 -37.63 -4.04
N THR A 170 25.06 -36.43 -3.84
CA THR A 170 26.29 -36.18 -3.08
C THR A 170 26.04 -35.98 -1.59
N ASP A 171 24.86 -35.45 -1.26
CA ASP A 171 24.50 -35.04 0.09
C ASP A 171 23.26 -35.79 0.58
N ALA A 172 23.17 -35.99 1.89
CA ALA A 172 21.94 -36.48 2.50
C ALA A 172 20.83 -35.44 2.40
N PHE A 173 19.59 -35.91 2.27
CA PHE A 173 18.43 -35.04 2.27
C PHE A 173 17.17 -35.79 2.65
N THR A 174 16.19 -35.05 3.17
CA THR A 174 14.86 -35.57 3.47
C THR A 174 13.85 -35.13 2.41
N THR A 175 13.01 -36.05 1.92
CA THR A 175 11.91 -35.75 0.98
C THR A 175 10.57 -36.31 1.44
N GLY A 176 9.47 -35.63 1.14
CA GLY A 176 8.13 -35.95 1.65
C GLY A 176 7.03 -35.54 0.68
N LEU A 177 5.96 -36.33 0.64
CA LEU A 177 4.70 -35.95 -0.01
C LEU A 177 3.64 -35.62 1.06
N PRO A 178 2.68 -34.73 0.76
CA PRO A 178 1.49 -34.55 1.59
C PRO A 178 0.81 -35.91 1.86
N GLY A 179 0.43 -36.17 3.12
CA GLY A 179 -0.21 -37.43 3.52
C GLY A 179 0.70 -38.69 3.59
N ALA A 180 1.91 -38.68 3.04
CA ALA A 180 2.78 -39.87 3.00
C ALA A 180 3.93 -39.82 4.04
N ARG A 181 4.51 -40.99 4.35
CA ARG A 181 5.75 -41.08 5.17
C ARG A 181 6.92 -40.37 4.49
N SER A 182 7.73 -39.63 5.25
CA SER A 182 8.96 -38.99 4.75
C SER A 182 10.01 -40.05 4.42
N TRP A 183 10.89 -39.73 3.47
CA TRP A 183 12.07 -40.54 3.12
C TRP A 183 13.30 -39.76 3.53
N VAL A 184 14.20 -40.42 4.26
CA VAL A 184 15.54 -39.90 4.56
C VAL A 184 16.49 -40.59 3.60
N VAL A 185 17.09 -39.80 2.71
CA VAL A 185 17.97 -40.27 1.66
C VAL A 185 19.41 -40.03 2.12
N VAL A 186 20.19 -41.09 2.23
CA VAL A 186 21.60 -41.03 2.67
C VAL A 186 22.49 -41.58 1.55
N PRO A 187 23.49 -40.81 1.06
CA PRO A 187 24.48 -41.33 0.13
C PRO A 187 25.22 -42.53 0.74
N GLN A 188 25.49 -43.57 -0.05
CA GLN A 188 26.21 -44.75 0.43
C GLN A 188 27.58 -44.42 1.07
N ALA A 189 28.25 -43.36 0.61
CA ALA A 189 29.52 -42.92 1.19
C ALA A 189 29.45 -42.64 2.71
N TYR A 190 28.34 -42.04 3.19
CA TYR A 190 28.14 -41.80 4.62
C TYR A 190 27.76 -43.07 5.39
N ALA A 191 27.12 -44.03 4.73
CA ALA A 191 26.78 -45.31 5.33
C ALA A 191 28.04 -46.16 5.63
N TYR A 192 29.11 -45.99 4.85
CA TYR A 192 30.38 -46.70 5.02
C TYR A 192 31.47 -45.85 5.70
N GLY A 193 31.24 -44.56 5.96
CA GLY A 193 32.20 -43.62 6.57
C GLY A 193 32.34 -43.69 8.10
N GLY A 194 31.72 -44.67 8.76
CA GLY A 194 31.73 -44.87 10.22
C GLY A 194 30.39 -44.56 10.90
N SER A 195 30.09 -45.25 12.01
CA SER A 195 28.80 -45.18 12.71
C SER A 195 28.47 -43.77 13.22
N ALA A 196 29.47 -43.03 13.72
CA ALA A 196 29.29 -41.64 14.17
C ALA A 196 28.90 -40.67 13.05
N ALA A 197 29.48 -40.82 11.85
CA ALA A 197 29.15 -39.98 10.70
C ALA A 197 27.72 -40.28 10.19
N PHE A 198 27.35 -41.55 10.13
CA PHE A 198 25.99 -41.96 9.80
C PHE A 198 24.97 -41.43 10.81
N ASP A 199 25.22 -41.60 12.12
CA ASP A 199 24.31 -41.15 13.17
C ASP A 199 24.12 -39.62 13.14
N ALA A 200 25.20 -38.86 12.99
CA ALA A 200 25.15 -37.40 12.90
C ALA A 200 24.31 -36.93 11.71
N VAL A 201 24.56 -37.49 10.52
CA VAL A 201 23.79 -37.19 9.30
C VAL A 201 22.32 -37.62 9.45
N ALA A 202 22.07 -38.84 9.93
CA ALA A 202 20.72 -39.33 10.10
C ALA A 202 19.93 -38.50 11.13
N LEU A 203 20.53 -38.13 12.25
CA LEU A 203 19.89 -37.29 13.27
C LEU A 203 19.63 -35.85 12.77
N HIS A 204 20.53 -35.29 11.95
CA HIS A 204 20.30 -34.01 11.27
C HIS A 204 19.04 -34.10 10.38
N GLU A 205 18.96 -35.12 9.53
CA GLU A 205 17.80 -35.35 8.65
C GLU A 205 16.50 -35.65 9.44
N LEU A 206 16.59 -36.40 10.54
CA LEU A 206 15.46 -36.61 11.45
C LEU A 206 15.01 -35.31 12.13
N GLY A 207 15.94 -34.36 12.35
CA GLY A 207 15.63 -33.00 12.76
C GLY A 207 14.66 -32.31 11.80
N HIS A 208 14.91 -32.39 10.48
CA HIS A 208 14.00 -31.89 9.46
C HIS A 208 12.63 -32.61 9.46
N VAL A 209 12.62 -33.93 9.69
CA VAL A 209 11.37 -34.71 9.82
C VAL A 209 10.55 -34.24 11.03
N ARG A 210 11.17 -34.07 12.20
CA ARG A 210 10.49 -33.62 13.43
C ARG A 210 9.96 -32.19 13.33
N ALA A 211 10.72 -31.32 12.68
CA ALA A 211 10.32 -29.95 12.37
C ALA A 211 9.15 -29.88 11.37
N ARG A 212 8.87 -30.97 10.65
CA ARG A 212 7.93 -31.08 9.53
C ARG A 212 8.27 -30.16 8.35
N ASP A 213 9.55 -29.86 8.17
CA ASP A 213 10.00 -28.82 7.24
C ASP A 213 9.89 -29.23 5.80
N VAL A 214 10.16 -30.49 5.51
CA VAL A 214 10.29 -31.00 4.16
C VAL A 214 9.04 -30.79 3.32
N ARG A 215 7.84 -30.95 3.90
CA ARG A 215 6.57 -30.78 3.17
C ARG A 215 6.27 -29.32 2.83
N TRP A 216 6.84 -28.39 3.58
CA TRP A 216 6.47 -26.98 3.51
C TRP A 216 7.58 -26.13 2.88
N ALA A 217 8.85 -26.48 3.10
CA ALA A 217 9.99 -25.93 2.39
C ALA A 217 9.89 -26.20 0.89
N SER A 218 9.32 -27.35 0.50
CA SER A 218 9.01 -27.67 -0.89
C SER A 218 7.86 -26.82 -1.46
N ALA A 219 6.92 -26.35 -0.64
CA ALA A 219 5.84 -25.45 -1.08
C ALA A 219 6.38 -24.05 -1.38
N ALA A 220 7.34 -23.58 -0.59
CA ALA A 220 8.01 -22.31 -0.81
C ALA A 220 9.03 -22.35 -1.96
N TRP A 221 9.36 -23.54 -2.48
CA TRP A 221 10.33 -23.70 -3.57
C TRP A 221 9.94 -22.91 -4.81
N TRP A 222 8.67 -22.99 -5.21
CA TRP A 222 8.17 -22.41 -6.46
C TRP A 222 7.77 -20.94 -6.34
N ALA A 223 7.66 -20.40 -5.13
CA ALA A 223 7.10 -19.08 -4.92
C ALA A 223 7.90 -17.95 -5.59
N GLY A 224 9.23 -18.01 -5.51
CA GLY A 224 10.08 -17.05 -6.21
C GLY A 224 10.14 -17.27 -7.73
N TRP A 225 9.97 -18.50 -8.19
CA TRP A 225 10.09 -18.86 -9.61
C TRP A 225 8.82 -18.61 -10.41
N LEU A 226 7.66 -18.57 -9.77
CA LEU A 226 6.38 -18.39 -10.46
C LEU A 226 5.99 -16.92 -10.67
N ALA A 227 6.57 -15.99 -9.91
CA ALA A 227 6.16 -14.58 -9.95
C ALA A 227 6.36 -13.94 -11.33
N VAL A 228 7.54 -14.13 -11.96
CA VAL A 228 7.84 -13.57 -13.28
C VAL A 228 7.11 -14.32 -14.40
N PRO A 229 7.13 -15.66 -14.50
CA PRO A 229 6.42 -16.38 -15.56
C PRO A 229 4.91 -16.14 -15.55
N ALA A 230 4.27 -16.05 -14.38
CA ALA A 230 2.85 -15.76 -14.29
C ALA A 230 2.51 -14.41 -14.94
N LEU A 231 3.32 -13.37 -14.68
CA LEU A 231 3.12 -12.06 -15.28
C LEU A 231 3.44 -12.06 -16.78
N VAL A 232 4.53 -12.71 -17.20
CA VAL A 232 4.88 -12.82 -18.63
C VAL A 232 3.76 -13.49 -19.42
N LEU A 233 3.17 -14.57 -18.89
CA LEU A 233 2.01 -15.24 -19.52
C LEU A 233 0.80 -14.32 -19.61
N ALA A 234 0.54 -13.50 -18.58
CA ALA A 234 -0.56 -12.53 -18.59
C ALA A 234 -0.38 -11.40 -19.62
N LEU A 235 0.87 -11.07 -19.96
CA LEU A 235 1.22 -10.00 -20.90
C LEU A 235 1.45 -10.49 -22.34
N LEU A 236 1.31 -11.79 -22.63
CA LEU A 236 1.50 -12.33 -23.99
C LEU A 236 0.72 -11.57 -25.09
N PRO A 237 -0.55 -11.15 -24.91
CA PRO A 237 -1.31 -10.48 -25.97
C PRO A 237 -0.80 -9.10 -26.35
N ILE A 238 0.04 -8.48 -25.52
CA ILE A 238 0.58 -7.14 -25.79
C ILE A 238 1.98 -7.17 -26.43
N LEU A 239 2.55 -8.35 -26.71
CA LEU A 239 3.83 -8.49 -27.42
C LEU A 239 3.80 -7.87 -28.82
N ASP A 240 2.68 -7.97 -29.54
CA ASP A 240 2.52 -7.44 -30.90
C ASP A 240 1.95 -6.01 -30.94
N VAL A 241 2.06 -5.26 -29.84
CA VAL A 241 1.40 -3.95 -29.65
C VAL A 241 2.45 -2.84 -29.50
N PRO A 242 2.16 -1.60 -29.94
CA PRO A 242 3.08 -0.46 -29.82
C PRO A 242 3.75 -0.29 -28.44
N ALA A 243 4.98 0.22 -28.44
CA ALA A 243 5.85 0.39 -27.27
C ALA A 243 5.21 1.18 -26.10
N THR A 244 4.20 2.01 -26.37
CA THR A 244 3.44 2.76 -25.36
C THR A 244 2.63 1.87 -24.41
N MET A 245 2.22 0.67 -24.84
CA MET A 245 1.56 -0.28 -23.93
C MET A 245 2.56 -0.96 -22.99
N TRP A 246 3.81 -1.11 -23.43
CA TRP A 246 4.91 -1.61 -22.60
C TRP A 246 5.31 -0.61 -21.51
N SER A 247 5.09 0.69 -21.69
CA SER A 247 5.35 1.66 -20.60
C SER A 247 4.40 1.51 -19.41
N PHE A 248 3.19 0.96 -19.60
CA PHE A 248 2.27 0.70 -18.49
C PHE A 248 2.68 -0.51 -17.63
N TYR A 249 3.18 -1.58 -18.25
CA TYR A 249 3.50 -2.85 -17.56
C TYR A 249 5.01 -3.12 -17.38
N GLY A 250 5.88 -2.33 -18.01
CA GLY A 250 7.34 -2.46 -17.86
C GLY A 250 7.80 -2.34 -16.41
N GLY A 251 7.20 -1.41 -15.66
CA GLY A 251 7.39 -1.29 -14.22
C GLY A 251 6.95 -2.55 -13.44
N SER A 252 5.84 -3.17 -13.84
CA SER A 252 5.32 -4.38 -13.21
C SER A 252 6.26 -5.58 -13.37
N LEU A 253 6.97 -5.72 -14.49
CA LEU A 253 7.99 -6.78 -14.68
C LEU A 253 9.22 -6.59 -13.79
N VAL A 254 9.67 -5.35 -13.62
CA VAL A 254 10.74 -5.01 -12.66
C VAL A 254 10.30 -5.38 -11.25
N VAL A 255 9.08 -5.00 -10.87
CA VAL A 255 8.51 -5.32 -9.56
C VAL A 255 8.31 -6.82 -9.36
N ALA A 256 7.89 -7.57 -10.39
CA ALA A 256 7.82 -9.03 -10.37
C ALA A 256 9.20 -9.65 -10.08
N THR A 257 10.23 -9.13 -10.75
CA THR A 257 11.62 -9.61 -10.61
C THR A 257 12.18 -9.30 -9.22
N VAL A 258 11.93 -8.10 -8.69
CA VAL A 258 12.31 -7.72 -7.33
C VAL A 258 11.58 -8.58 -6.29
N THR A 259 10.28 -8.77 -6.46
CA THR A 259 9.46 -9.64 -5.58
C THR A 259 9.95 -11.09 -5.62
N ALA A 260 10.25 -11.62 -6.81
CA ALA A 260 10.85 -12.94 -6.98
C ALA A 260 12.20 -13.04 -6.24
N GLY A 261 13.09 -12.08 -6.43
CA GLY A 261 14.37 -12.01 -5.73
C GLY A 261 14.22 -11.95 -4.21
N ALA A 262 13.29 -11.14 -3.70
CA ALA A 262 12.98 -11.06 -2.27
C ALA A 262 12.49 -12.41 -1.71
N LEU A 263 11.53 -13.06 -2.38
CA LEU A 263 11.03 -14.37 -1.99
C LEU A 263 12.12 -15.45 -1.99
N LEU A 264 13.03 -15.42 -2.97
CA LEU A 264 14.19 -16.33 -3.03
C LEU A 264 15.19 -16.06 -1.90
N ALA A 265 15.44 -14.79 -1.56
CA ALA A 265 16.31 -14.42 -0.44
C ALA A 265 15.72 -14.86 0.92
N VAL A 266 14.40 -14.70 1.09
CA VAL A 266 13.66 -15.18 2.26
C VAL A 266 13.76 -16.68 2.37
N ARG A 267 13.49 -17.39 1.27
CA ARG A 267 13.65 -18.84 1.20
C ARG A 267 15.06 -19.27 1.62
N ALA A 268 16.09 -18.65 1.06
CA ALA A 268 17.47 -18.98 1.39
C ALA A 268 17.77 -18.75 2.88
N ALA A 269 17.28 -17.64 3.46
CA ALA A 269 17.43 -17.36 4.89
C ALA A 269 16.76 -18.40 5.78
N LEU A 270 15.56 -18.86 5.41
CA LEU A 270 14.82 -19.89 6.15
C LEU A 270 15.53 -21.23 6.09
N LEU A 271 15.98 -21.63 4.91
CA LEU A 271 16.70 -22.89 4.73
C LEU A 271 17.97 -22.89 5.58
N ARG A 272 18.77 -21.80 5.56
CA ARG A 272 19.93 -21.67 6.45
C ARG A 272 19.57 -21.83 7.93
N GLN A 273 18.46 -21.24 8.37
CA GLN A 273 17.99 -21.39 9.76
C GLN A 273 17.59 -22.84 10.07
N ARG A 274 16.97 -23.54 9.11
CA ARG A 274 16.58 -24.94 9.27
C ARG A 274 17.78 -25.87 9.38
N GLU A 275 18.81 -25.64 8.59
CA GLU A 275 20.07 -26.36 8.66
C GLU A 275 20.71 -26.22 10.05
N LEU A 276 20.82 -24.98 10.56
CA LEU A 276 21.38 -24.74 11.92
C LEU A 276 20.55 -25.40 13.02
N ALA A 277 19.22 -25.35 12.91
CA ALA A 277 18.34 -25.99 13.88
C ALA A 277 18.44 -27.54 13.83
N ALA A 278 18.65 -28.10 12.64
CA ALA A 278 18.89 -29.53 12.45
C ALA A 278 20.28 -29.95 12.96
N ASP A 279 21.31 -29.13 12.77
CA ASP A 279 22.64 -29.33 13.35
C ASP A 279 22.60 -29.38 14.88
N ARG A 280 21.91 -28.42 15.51
CA ARG A 280 21.71 -28.44 16.96
C ARG A 280 20.95 -29.68 17.41
N HIS A 281 19.91 -30.06 16.67
CA HIS A 281 19.14 -31.25 16.98
C HIS A 281 20.04 -32.51 16.98
N ALA A 282 20.91 -32.64 15.99
CA ALA A 282 21.89 -33.72 15.92
C ALA A 282 22.91 -33.67 17.09
N ALA A 283 23.45 -32.50 17.39
CA ALA A 283 24.39 -32.32 18.52
C ALA A 283 23.75 -32.65 19.88
N GLU A 284 22.51 -32.20 20.11
CA GLU A 284 21.76 -32.49 21.34
C GLU A 284 21.37 -33.97 21.44
N ALA A 285 20.96 -34.59 20.33
CA ALA A 285 20.54 -35.99 20.28
C ALA A 285 21.71 -36.97 20.47
N THR A 286 22.88 -36.64 19.92
CA THR A 286 24.13 -37.40 20.13
C THR A 286 24.78 -37.09 21.48
N GLY A 287 24.46 -35.96 22.10
CA GLY A 287 25.18 -35.44 23.26
C GLY A 287 26.60 -34.98 22.95
N ASN A 288 26.97 -34.87 21.66
CA ASN A 288 28.28 -34.45 21.20
C ASN A 288 28.17 -33.12 20.42
N PRO A 289 28.71 -32.00 20.96
CA PRO A 289 28.66 -30.71 20.27
C PRO A 289 29.43 -30.70 18.93
N ASP A 290 30.39 -31.62 18.76
CA ASP A 290 31.24 -31.74 17.58
C ASP A 290 30.73 -32.80 16.59
N ALA A 291 29.53 -33.37 16.80
CA ALA A 291 28.97 -34.41 15.92
C ALA A 291 28.94 -33.98 14.44
N MET A 292 28.67 -32.69 14.18
CA MET A 292 28.66 -32.14 12.83
C MET A 292 30.06 -31.81 12.28
N ALA A 293 31.08 -31.67 13.11
CA ALA A 293 32.45 -31.42 12.67
C ALA A 293 33.03 -32.60 11.89
N VAL A 294 32.65 -33.83 12.28
CA VAL A 294 33.03 -35.08 11.60
C VAL A 294 32.45 -35.16 10.18
N VAL A 295 31.24 -34.60 9.98
CA VAL A 295 30.53 -34.63 8.70
C VAL A 295 30.96 -33.48 7.79
N LEU A 296 31.25 -32.31 8.35
CA LEU A 296 31.54 -31.06 7.63
C LEU A 296 33.04 -30.85 7.33
N GLY A 297 33.83 -31.92 7.24
CA GLY A 297 35.29 -31.91 7.08
C GLY A 297 35.86 -30.78 6.20
N ALA A 298 37.00 -30.22 6.62
CA ALA A 298 37.58 -28.92 6.24
C ALA A 298 37.72 -28.65 4.72
N GLY A 299 36.61 -28.37 4.05
CA GLY A 299 36.62 -27.86 2.69
C GLY A 299 35.27 -27.28 2.36
N ILE A 300 35.21 -25.96 2.16
CA ILE A 300 34.33 -25.25 1.22
C ILE A 300 34.71 -23.77 1.21
N ALA A 301 34.79 -23.21 0.00
CA ALA A 301 35.18 -21.84 -0.31
C ALA A 301 34.32 -20.77 0.39
N ARG A 302 34.93 -19.62 0.74
CA ARG A 302 34.23 -18.44 1.24
C ARG A 302 33.23 -17.93 0.19
N ILE A 303 31.94 -18.11 0.45
CA ILE A 303 30.88 -17.47 -0.34
C ILE A 303 30.82 -15.98 0.05
N ARG A 304 31.17 -15.09 -0.89
CA ARG A 304 31.15 -13.63 -0.71
C ARG A 304 30.03 -12.97 -1.52
N GLY A 305 29.60 -11.77 -1.09
CA GLY A 305 28.68 -10.91 -1.82
C GLY A 305 27.24 -11.43 -1.93
N VAL A 306 26.59 -11.11 -3.06
CA VAL A 306 25.18 -11.41 -3.36
C VAL A 306 24.88 -12.91 -3.30
N ARG A 307 25.84 -13.77 -3.67
CA ARG A 307 25.70 -15.24 -3.56
C ARG A 307 25.40 -15.71 -2.15
N ARG A 308 25.88 -15.00 -1.12
CA ARG A 308 25.59 -15.33 0.29
C ARG A 308 24.11 -15.12 0.63
N VAL A 309 23.45 -14.14 0.00
CA VAL A 309 22.03 -13.84 0.25
C VAL A 309 21.15 -15.02 -0.21
N PHE A 310 21.49 -15.60 -1.36
CA PHE A 310 20.73 -16.68 -1.99
C PHE A 310 21.19 -18.10 -1.62
N ALA A 311 22.30 -18.25 -0.88
CA ALA A 311 22.82 -19.56 -0.45
C ALA A 311 21.85 -20.26 0.52
N THR A 312 21.41 -21.48 0.23
CA THR A 312 20.44 -22.19 1.08
C THR A 312 21.07 -22.87 2.29
N HIS A 313 22.36 -23.18 2.26
CA HIS A 313 23.11 -23.75 3.38
C HIS A 313 23.99 -22.69 4.05
N PRO A 314 24.13 -22.71 5.38
CA PRO A 314 25.08 -21.85 6.07
C PRO A 314 26.52 -22.26 5.75
N PRO A 315 27.49 -21.33 5.81
CA PRO A 315 28.91 -21.68 5.79
C PRO A 315 29.25 -22.69 6.88
N ALA A 316 30.17 -23.61 6.63
CA ALA A 316 30.62 -24.58 7.64
C ALA A 316 31.07 -23.91 8.95
N SER A 317 31.75 -22.76 8.87
CA SER A 317 32.15 -21.96 10.04
C SER A 317 30.97 -21.45 10.89
N ASP A 318 29.81 -21.22 10.27
CA ASP A 318 28.60 -20.79 10.97
C ASP A 318 27.88 -22.00 11.60
N ARG A 319 27.95 -23.19 10.98
CA ARG A 319 27.41 -24.46 11.51
C ARG A 319 28.20 -25.00 12.70
N LEU A 320 29.53 -24.78 12.69
CA LEU A 320 30.45 -25.22 13.76
C LEU A 320 30.64 -24.18 14.88
N ALA A 321 30.00 -23.01 14.78
CA ALA A 321 30.16 -21.98 15.80
C ALA A 321 29.50 -22.41 17.13
N PRO A 322 30.22 -22.39 18.27
CA PRO A 322 29.63 -22.69 19.57
C PRO A 322 28.44 -21.76 19.85
N GLY A 323 27.33 -22.35 20.29
CA GLY A 323 25.99 -21.75 20.41
C GLY A 323 25.93 -20.22 20.44
N GLY A 324 25.30 -19.60 19.42
CA GLY A 324 24.94 -18.18 19.53
C GLY A 324 24.61 -17.41 18.25
N ARG A 325 24.93 -17.90 17.05
CA ARG A 325 24.65 -17.12 15.81
C ARG A 325 23.20 -17.18 15.32
N GLU A 326 22.42 -18.18 15.74
CA GLU A 326 21.00 -18.31 15.38
C GLU A 326 20.14 -17.12 15.83
N GLY A 327 20.44 -16.54 17.00
CA GLY A 327 19.67 -15.43 17.56
C GLY A 327 19.75 -14.14 16.73
N ARG A 328 20.76 -14.00 15.85
CA ARG A 328 20.88 -12.80 15.00
C ARG A 328 19.87 -12.76 13.87
N TRP A 329 19.45 -13.91 13.35
CA TRP A 329 18.56 -14.00 12.18
C TRP A 329 17.07 -14.03 12.54
N ASP A 330 16.68 -14.79 13.58
CA ASP A 330 15.28 -14.82 14.02
C ASP A 330 14.86 -13.44 14.55
N GLY A 331 13.88 -12.84 13.89
CA GLY A 331 13.49 -11.45 14.13
C GLY A 331 14.53 -10.40 13.76
N GLY A 332 15.61 -10.74 13.04
CA GLY A 332 16.64 -9.80 12.54
C GLY A 332 16.23 -9.05 11.27
N PHE A 333 17.16 -8.31 10.65
CA PHE A 333 16.87 -7.42 9.49
C PHE A 333 16.14 -8.11 8.34
N VAL A 334 16.70 -9.18 7.80
CA VAL A 334 16.15 -9.85 6.59
C VAL A 334 14.76 -10.41 6.89
N TYR A 335 14.58 -10.97 8.08
CA TYR A 335 13.31 -11.52 8.54
C TYR A 335 12.22 -10.45 8.59
N THR A 336 12.51 -9.32 9.24
CA THR A 336 11.52 -8.26 9.46
C THR A 336 11.24 -7.48 8.18
N ALA A 337 12.26 -7.30 7.34
CA ALA A 337 12.12 -6.73 6.01
C ALA A 337 11.18 -7.57 5.14
N ALA A 338 11.40 -8.89 5.09
CA ALA A 338 10.54 -9.81 4.37
C ALA A 338 9.10 -9.81 4.85
N ALA A 339 8.89 -9.87 6.17
CA ALA A 339 7.56 -9.82 6.74
C ALA A 339 6.84 -8.51 6.40
N GLY A 340 7.56 -7.37 6.42
CA GLY A 340 7.04 -6.07 6.01
C GLY A 340 6.65 -6.02 4.53
N VAL A 341 7.51 -6.52 3.64
CA VAL A 341 7.23 -6.56 2.20
C VAL A 341 6.00 -7.40 1.91
N VAL A 342 5.94 -8.63 2.44
CA VAL A 342 4.80 -9.51 2.19
C VAL A 342 3.51 -8.96 2.79
N ALA A 343 3.56 -8.34 3.98
CA ALA A 343 2.39 -7.70 4.57
C ALA A 343 1.85 -6.60 3.67
N MET A 344 2.70 -5.74 3.12
CA MET A 344 2.25 -4.64 2.27
C MET A 344 1.86 -5.08 0.85
N LEU A 345 2.50 -6.13 0.31
CA LEU A 345 1.99 -6.79 -0.91
C LEU A 345 0.59 -7.40 -0.68
N THR A 346 0.35 -7.94 0.52
CA THR A 346 -0.98 -8.42 0.91
C THR A 346 -1.98 -7.27 1.02
N TYR A 347 -1.56 -6.13 1.59
CA TYR A 347 -2.37 -4.90 1.58
C TYR A 347 -2.80 -4.53 0.16
N HIS A 348 -1.86 -4.40 -0.77
CA HIS A 348 -2.16 -4.03 -2.15
C HIS A 348 -3.07 -5.05 -2.84
N GLY A 349 -2.83 -6.35 -2.65
CA GLY A 349 -3.66 -7.41 -3.23
C GLY A 349 -5.08 -7.43 -2.67
N VAL A 350 -5.24 -7.31 -1.34
CA VAL A 350 -6.56 -7.26 -0.68
C VAL A 350 -7.28 -5.97 -1.04
N HIS A 351 -6.58 -4.83 -1.09
CA HIS A 351 -7.15 -3.56 -1.50
C HIS A 351 -7.67 -3.62 -2.93
N ALA A 352 -6.89 -4.15 -3.88
CA ALA A 352 -7.31 -4.32 -5.26
C ALA A 352 -8.55 -5.23 -5.36
N VAL A 353 -8.53 -6.39 -4.71
CA VAL A 353 -9.67 -7.33 -4.73
C VAL A 353 -10.92 -6.70 -4.11
N LEU A 354 -10.81 -6.07 -2.93
CA LEU A 354 -11.96 -5.47 -2.26
C LEU A 354 -12.49 -4.24 -3.00
N GLY A 355 -11.60 -3.37 -3.50
CA GLY A 355 -11.98 -2.21 -4.29
C GLY A 355 -12.76 -2.59 -5.53
N ASN A 356 -12.31 -3.64 -6.23
CA ASN A 356 -12.99 -4.14 -7.43
C ASN A 356 -14.29 -4.92 -7.11
N LEU A 357 -14.34 -5.69 -6.02
CA LEU A 357 -15.54 -6.48 -5.66
C LEU A 357 -16.66 -5.65 -5.04
N LEU A 358 -16.31 -4.71 -4.16
CA LEU A 358 -17.27 -3.80 -3.52
C LEU A 358 -17.66 -2.67 -4.47
N GLY A 359 -16.80 -2.35 -5.45
CA GLY A 359 -16.97 -1.21 -6.35
C GLY A 359 -17.11 0.10 -5.57
N PHE A 360 -17.61 1.15 -6.23
CA PHE A 360 -18.04 2.39 -5.58
C PHE A 360 -19.40 2.25 -4.87
N VAL A 361 -19.85 1.03 -4.55
CA VAL A 361 -21.17 0.77 -3.95
C VAL A 361 -21.20 1.16 -2.47
N ASP A 362 -20.05 1.16 -1.79
CA ASP A 362 -19.94 1.73 -0.46
C ASP A 362 -19.78 3.25 -0.53
N THR A 363 -20.58 3.98 0.27
CA THR A 363 -20.46 5.43 0.44
C THR A 363 -19.10 5.88 0.96
N ASP A 364 -18.29 4.95 1.47
CA ASP A 364 -16.96 5.21 2.00
C ASP A 364 -15.87 4.52 1.17
N PRO A 365 -15.20 5.23 0.24
CA PRO A 365 -14.13 4.68 -0.58
C PRO A 365 -12.90 4.26 0.23
N ARG A 366 -12.83 4.56 1.54
CA ARG A 366 -11.70 4.21 2.41
C ARG A 366 -11.80 2.79 2.97
N LEU A 367 -13.00 2.22 3.05
CA LEU A 367 -13.22 0.93 3.69
C LEU A 367 -12.33 -0.21 3.12
N PRO A 368 -12.19 -0.38 1.79
CA PRO A 368 -11.28 -1.38 1.22
C PRO A 368 -9.83 -1.19 1.68
N ALA A 369 -9.35 0.05 1.75
CA ALA A 369 -7.99 0.38 2.15
C ALA A 369 -7.75 0.08 3.63
N ASP A 370 -8.70 0.45 4.49
CA ASP A 370 -8.61 0.25 5.94
C ASP A 370 -8.66 -1.23 6.31
N VAL A 371 -9.55 -2.00 5.67
CA VAL A 371 -9.64 -3.46 5.84
C VAL A 371 -8.37 -4.14 5.34
N ALA A 372 -7.90 -3.77 4.14
CA ALA A 372 -6.66 -4.31 3.60
C ALA A 372 -5.46 -4.02 4.51
N MET A 373 -5.37 -2.81 5.05
CA MET A 373 -4.29 -2.42 5.96
C MET A 373 -4.40 -3.18 7.28
N ALA A 374 -5.61 -3.41 7.79
CA ALA A 374 -5.83 -4.21 8.99
C ALA A 374 -5.40 -5.66 8.80
N VAL A 375 -5.72 -6.28 7.65
CA VAL A 375 -5.26 -7.62 7.29
C VAL A 375 -3.74 -7.68 7.22
N ALA A 376 -3.10 -6.72 6.54
CA ALA A 376 -1.64 -6.62 6.44
C ALA A 376 -0.99 -6.44 7.82
N ALA A 377 -1.54 -5.58 8.67
CA ALA A 377 -1.01 -5.32 10.01
C ALA A 377 -1.15 -6.53 10.94
N LEU A 378 -2.27 -7.25 10.87
CA LEU A 378 -2.48 -8.51 11.59
C LEU A 378 -1.48 -9.58 11.13
N LEU A 379 -1.26 -9.71 9.83
CA LEU A 379 -0.29 -10.64 9.26
C LEU A 379 1.13 -10.33 9.74
N TRP A 380 1.55 -9.07 9.61
CA TRP A 380 2.87 -8.61 10.07
C TRP A 380 3.06 -8.90 11.56
N THR A 381 2.06 -8.58 12.39
CA THR A 381 2.11 -8.78 13.83
C THR A 381 2.16 -10.26 14.22
N ALA A 382 1.34 -11.10 13.57
CA ALA A 382 1.31 -12.55 13.83
C ALA A 382 2.66 -13.23 13.55
N VAL A 383 3.49 -12.62 12.70
CA VAL A 383 4.83 -13.10 12.35
C VAL A 383 5.89 -12.48 13.26
N VAL A 384 5.95 -11.15 13.28
CA VAL A 384 7.06 -10.40 13.89
C VAL A 384 7.01 -10.46 15.41
N LEU A 385 5.83 -10.36 16.02
CA LEU A 385 5.72 -10.32 17.47
C LEU A 385 6.23 -11.62 18.14
N PRO A 386 5.86 -12.83 17.67
CA PRO A 386 6.46 -14.07 18.18
C PRO A 386 7.97 -14.17 18.02
N ALA A 387 8.51 -13.74 16.87
CA ALA A 387 9.95 -13.76 16.62
C ALA A 387 10.70 -12.80 17.54
N TRP A 388 10.18 -11.59 17.70
CA TRP A 388 10.77 -10.58 18.57
C TRP A 388 10.65 -10.95 20.04
N THR A 389 9.61 -11.67 20.46
CA THR A 389 9.53 -12.18 21.83
C THR A 389 10.60 -13.24 22.12
N ARG A 390 10.88 -14.14 21.16
CA ARG A 390 12.00 -15.08 21.31
C ARG A 390 13.34 -14.34 21.34
N ARG A 391 13.51 -13.35 20.46
CA ARG A 391 14.69 -12.49 20.44
C ARG A 391 14.89 -11.75 21.75
N ALA A 392 13.83 -11.19 22.32
CA ALA A 392 13.88 -10.45 23.58
C ALA A 392 14.22 -11.33 24.80
N ALA A 393 14.09 -12.66 24.67
CA ALA A 393 14.52 -13.60 25.69
C ALA A 393 16.05 -13.88 25.66
N LEU A 394 16.77 -13.39 24.64
CA LEU A 394 18.22 -13.48 24.57
C LEU A 394 18.89 -12.51 25.56
N PRO A 395 20.10 -12.82 26.07
CA PRO A 395 20.83 -11.92 26.97
C PRO A 395 21.11 -10.53 26.36
N GLU A 396 21.42 -10.49 25.07
CA GLU A 396 21.69 -9.25 24.31
C GLU A 396 20.84 -9.22 23.02
N PRO A 397 19.57 -8.79 23.08
CA PRO A 397 18.64 -8.94 21.97
C PRO A 397 18.97 -8.07 20.75
N GLY A 398 19.75 -6.99 20.89
CA GLY A 398 20.20 -6.11 19.79
C GLY A 398 19.12 -5.75 18.75
N TRP A 399 18.49 -4.58 18.87
CA TRP A 399 17.29 -4.23 18.09
C TRP A 399 17.52 -3.50 16.77
N ALA A 400 18.70 -2.89 16.56
CA ALA A 400 18.95 -2.02 15.41
C ALA A 400 18.66 -2.71 14.05
N GLY A 401 19.14 -3.94 13.87
CA GLY A 401 18.86 -4.71 12.65
C GLY A 401 17.38 -5.04 12.48
N SER A 402 16.69 -5.42 13.56
CA SER A 402 15.25 -5.71 13.54
C SER A 402 14.42 -4.50 13.15
N TRP A 403 14.72 -3.33 13.73
CA TRP A 403 14.06 -2.07 13.44
C TRP A 403 14.31 -1.61 12.01
N ALA A 404 15.58 -1.59 11.57
CA ALA A 404 15.94 -1.23 10.20
C ALA A 404 15.24 -2.14 9.17
N GLY A 405 15.15 -3.44 9.46
CA GLY A 405 14.43 -4.38 8.60
C GLY A 405 12.93 -4.11 8.58
N ALA A 406 12.30 -3.85 9.74
CA ALA A 406 10.88 -3.53 9.79
C ALA A 406 10.55 -2.26 8.99
N VAL A 407 11.35 -1.19 9.16
CA VAL A 407 11.22 0.06 8.42
C VAL A 407 11.40 -0.19 6.92
N ALA A 408 12.51 -0.80 6.51
CA ALA A 408 12.79 -1.08 5.11
C ALA A 408 11.69 -1.94 4.48
N GLY A 409 11.23 -2.97 5.18
CA GLY A 409 10.21 -3.89 4.69
C GLY A 409 8.84 -3.26 4.53
N LEU A 410 8.36 -2.54 5.53
CA LEU A 410 7.05 -1.88 5.49
C LEU A 410 7.04 -0.74 4.46
N VAL A 411 8.09 0.08 4.42
CA VAL A 411 8.19 1.20 3.47
C VAL A 411 8.36 0.69 2.04
N ALA A 412 9.34 -0.19 1.79
CA ALA A 412 9.56 -0.73 0.45
C ALA A 412 8.36 -1.57 -0.01
N GLY A 413 7.78 -2.38 0.87
CA GLY A 413 6.58 -3.15 0.58
C GLY A 413 5.38 -2.28 0.22
N PHE A 414 5.18 -1.16 0.90
CA PHE A 414 4.12 -0.21 0.56
C PHE A 414 4.42 0.48 -0.79
N CYS A 415 5.69 0.78 -1.06
CA CYS A 415 6.08 1.43 -2.30
C CYS A 415 6.07 0.48 -3.53
N LEU A 416 6.26 -0.81 -3.29
CA LEU A 416 6.22 -1.86 -4.32
C LEU A 416 4.77 -2.23 -4.64
N GLN A 417 4.42 -2.17 -5.92
CA GLN A 417 3.11 -2.60 -6.38
C GLN A 417 2.99 -4.13 -6.41
N VAL A 418 1.76 -4.63 -6.52
CA VAL A 418 1.56 -6.02 -6.87
C VAL A 418 1.93 -6.19 -8.36
N PRO A 419 2.76 -7.18 -8.73
CA PRO A 419 3.09 -7.39 -10.12
C PRO A 419 1.84 -7.64 -10.97
N GLY A 420 1.62 -6.79 -11.98
CA GLY A 420 0.50 -6.88 -12.92
C GLY A 420 -0.73 -6.04 -12.55
N ALA A 421 -0.77 -5.42 -11.37
CA ALA A 421 -1.83 -4.47 -11.04
C ALA A 421 -1.75 -3.25 -11.96
N ALA A 422 -2.87 -2.84 -12.55
CA ALA A 422 -2.98 -1.72 -13.48
C ALA A 422 -2.97 -0.36 -12.74
N ALA A 423 -3.48 -0.33 -11.51
CA ALA A 423 -3.51 0.85 -10.67
C ALA A 423 -2.40 0.83 -9.61
N ALA A 424 -1.41 1.68 -9.84
CA ALA A 424 -0.37 2.00 -8.90
C ALA A 424 -0.88 2.95 -7.80
N ILE A 425 -1.18 2.45 -6.59
CA ILE A 425 -1.47 3.34 -5.42
C ILE A 425 -0.35 4.40 -5.27
N THR A 426 0.89 4.02 -5.59
CA THR A 426 2.07 4.89 -5.54
C THR A 426 2.25 5.85 -6.72
N ALA A 427 1.53 5.67 -7.83
CA ALA A 427 1.57 6.62 -8.94
C ALA A 427 0.96 7.96 -8.54
N PHE A 428 -0.11 7.92 -7.74
CA PHE A 428 -0.69 9.12 -7.13
C PHE A 428 0.35 9.94 -6.33
N PHE A 429 1.26 9.25 -5.64
CA PHE A 429 2.33 9.89 -4.86
C PHE A 429 3.59 10.20 -5.67
N ALA A 430 3.58 10.03 -7.00
CA ALA A 430 4.78 10.25 -7.84
C ALA A 430 5.45 11.63 -7.65
N PRO A 431 4.71 12.75 -7.52
CA PRO A 431 5.31 14.08 -7.34
C PRO A 431 6.11 14.20 -6.03
N GLU A 432 5.62 13.61 -4.93
CA GLU A 432 6.20 13.76 -3.59
C GLU A 432 6.57 12.41 -2.94
N ARG A 433 7.09 11.46 -3.74
CA ARG A 433 7.55 10.16 -3.21
C ARG A 433 8.52 10.28 -2.04
N PRO A 434 9.49 11.23 -2.01
CA PRO A 434 10.39 11.37 -0.88
C PRO A 434 9.67 11.69 0.43
N LEU A 435 8.64 12.53 0.38
CA LEU A 435 7.82 12.89 1.54
C LEU A 435 7.06 11.67 2.08
N LEU A 436 6.41 10.91 1.19
CA LEU A 436 5.72 9.68 1.56
C LEU A 436 6.68 8.67 2.22
N VAL A 437 7.84 8.44 1.59
CA VAL A 437 8.85 7.50 2.10
C VAL A 437 9.36 7.92 3.48
N LEU A 438 9.65 9.21 3.67
CA LEU A 438 10.08 9.75 4.96
C LEU A 438 9.00 9.56 6.04
N ALA A 439 7.75 9.94 5.73
CA ALA A 439 6.65 9.84 6.68
C ALA A 439 6.37 8.38 7.07
N LEU A 440 6.34 7.46 6.09
CA LEU A 440 6.20 6.03 6.34
C LEU A 440 7.38 5.46 7.13
N ALA A 441 8.60 5.94 6.91
CA ALA A 441 9.78 5.48 7.65
C ALA A 441 9.72 5.86 9.13
N VAL A 442 9.30 7.10 9.45
CA VAL A 442 9.07 7.55 10.83
C VAL A 442 7.99 6.71 11.50
N THR A 443 6.85 6.52 10.80
CA THR A 443 5.74 5.69 11.30
C THR A 443 6.16 4.25 11.54
N ALA A 444 6.82 3.61 10.57
CA ALA A 444 7.30 2.24 10.69
C ALA A 444 8.34 2.08 11.82
N PHE A 445 9.20 3.09 12.05
CA PHE A 445 10.15 3.07 13.16
C PHE A 445 9.43 3.12 14.51
N ALA A 446 8.44 4.00 14.68
CA ALA A 446 7.66 4.08 15.90
C ALA A 446 6.94 2.75 16.21
N ILE A 447 6.35 2.11 15.19
CA ILE A 447 5.73 0.78 15.33
C ILE A 447 6.76 -0.28 15.67
N ALA A 448 7.97 -0.23 15.10
CA ALA A 448 9.05 -1.14 15.44
C ALA A 448 9.49 -0.98 16.91
N VAL A 449 9.58 0.24 17.44
CA VAL A 449 9.91 0.45 18.86
C VAL A 449 8.78 -0.09 19.75
N LEU A 450 7.51 0.25 19.47
CA LEU A 450 6.36 -0.25 20.23
C LEU A 450 6.28 -1.78 20.23
N THR A 451 6.46 -2.41 19.07
CA THR A 451 6.41 -3.88 18.93
C THR A 451 7.56 -4.54 19.68
N SER A 452 8.77 -3.98 19.63
CA SER A 452 9.91 -4.52 20.39
C SER A 452 9.72 -4.39 21.91
N ALA A 453 9.09 -3.31 22.36
CA ALA A 453 8.72 -3.09 23.76
C ALA A 453 7.66 -4.09 24.25
N ILE A 454 6.61 -4.33 23.47
CA ILE A 454 5.59 -5.35 23.76
C ILE A 454 6.23 -6.75 23.73
N ALA A 455 7.07 -7.04 22.73
CA ALA A 455 7.78 -8.30 22.62
C ALA A 455 8.65 -8.59 23.86
N THR A 456 9.36 -7.57 24.36
CA THR A 456 10.16 -7.64 25.59
C THR A 456 9.31 -7.97 26.80
N ARG A 457 8.11 -7.40 26.90
CA ARG A 457 7.16 -7.75 27.98
C ARG A 457 6.57 -9.15 27.84
N LEU A 458 6.31 -9.59 26.62
CA LEU A 458 5.79 -10.94 26.36
C LEU A 458 6.86 -12.03 26.56
N ALA A 459 8.14 -11.67 26.57
CA ALA A 459 9.24 -12.60 26.90
C ALA A 459 9.27 -12.94 28.40
N GLU A 460 8.75 -12.07 29.25
CA GLU A 460 8.64 -12.34 30.68
C GLU A 460 7.69 -13.53 30.96
N PRO A 461 8.00 -14.40 31.94
CA PRO A 461 7.11 -15.49 32.34
C PRO A 461 5.73 -14.96 32.75
N ALA A 462 4.67 -15.63 32.29
CA ALA A 462 3.30 -15.31 32.71
C ALA A 462 2.94 -16.08 33.98
N GLY A 463 2.17 -15.47 34.87
CA GLY A 463 1.71 -16.13 36.10
C GLY A 463 0.68 -17.24 35.89
N SER A 464 0.05 -17.32 34.71
CA SER A 464 -0.87 -18.40 34.32
C SER A 464 -0.97 -18.53 32.80
N THR A 465 -1.50 -19.66 32.33
CA THR A 465 -1.75 -19.93 30.90
C THR A 465 -2.79 -18.99 30.29
N LEU A 466 -3.86 -18.66 31.02
CA LEU A 466 -4.88 -17.69 30.58
C LEU A 466 -4.25 -16.30 30.39
N ARG A 467 -3.49 -15.81 31.37
CA ARG A 467 -2.79 -14.52 31.27
C ARG A 467 -1.83 -14.50 30.09
N ARG A 468 -1.10 -15.60 29.85
CA ARG A 468 -0.26 -15.74 28.66
C ARG A 468 -1.08 -15.51 27.40
N ARG A 469 -2.19 -16.23 27.20
CA ARG A 469 -3.04 -16.11 26.01
C ARG A 469 -3.62 -14.70 25.83
N VAL A 470 -4.18 -14.13 26.90
CA VAL A 470 -4.78 -12.78 26.89
C VAL A 470 -3.74 -11.71 26.61
N SER A 471 -2.55 -11.76 27.22
CA SER A 471 -1.47 -10.80 26.91
C SER A 471 -0.96 -10.94 25.47
N TRP A 472 -0.91 -12.15 24.92
CA TRP A 472 -0.54 -12.37 23.50
C TRP A 472 -1.58 -11.79 22.55
N ALA A 473 -2.86 -12.04 22.80
CA ALA A 473 -3.96 -11.48 22.01
C ALA A 473 -3.98 -9.95 22.11
N GLY A 474 -3.89 -9.40 23.33
CA GLY A 474 -3.86 -7.96 23.55
C GLY A 474 -2.63 -7.28 22.94
N GLY A 475 -1.45 -7.88 23.05
CA GLY A 475 -0.23 -7.38 22.41
C GLY A 475 -0.32 -7.40 20.88
N SER A 476 -0.91 -8.45 20.31
CA SER A 476 -1.11 -8.54 18.86
C SER A 476 -2.12 -7.50 18.37
N LEU A 477 -3.23 -7.34 19.10
CA LEU A 477 -4.26 -6.35 18.78
C LEU A 477 -3.71 -4.91 18.85
N ALA A 478 -2.96 -4.59 19.90
CA ALA A 478 -2.37 -3.26 20.07
C ALA A 478 -1.40 -2.90 18.94
N VAL A 479 -0.53 -3.84 18.55
CA VAL A 479 0.43 -3.63 17.46
C VAL A 479 -0.29 -3.51 16.11
N ALA A 480 -1.24 -4.40 15.83
CA ALA A 480 -1.96 -4.38 14.56
C ALA A 480 -2.75 -3.08 14.41
N VAL A 481 -3.55 -2.68 15.41
CA VAL A 481 -4.34 -1.44 15.36
C VAL A 481 -3.45 -0.20 15.28
N ALA A 482 -2.34 -0.16 16.03
CA ALA A 482 -1.39 0.94 15.92
C ALA A 482 -0.80 1.01 14.51
N LEU A 483 -0.34 -0.11 13.94
CA LEU A 483 0.22 -0.14 12.59
C LEU A 483 -0.83 0.30 11.56
N THR A 484 -2.06 -0.22 11.63
CA THR A 484 -3.13 0.15 10.71
C THR A 484 -3.46 1.63 10.76
N ALA A 485 -3.75 2.15 11.95
CA ALA A 485 -4.20 3.52 12.11
C ALA A 485 -3.12 4.54 11.72
N THR A 486 -1.85 4.23 12.07
CA THR A 486 -0.74 5.15 11.80
C THR A 486 -0.30 5.16 10.35
N VAL A 487 -0.24 4.00 9.68
CA VAL A 487 0.09 3.93 8.25
C VAL A 487 -1.04 4.54 7.42
N SER A 488 -2.29 4.16 7.65
CA SER A 488 -3.43 4.71 6.91
C SER A 488 -3.56 6.23 7.13
N GLY A 489 -3.39 6.68 8.38
CA GLY A 489 -3.38 8.12 8.69
C GLY A 489 -2.23 8.87 8.01
N THR A 490 -1.03 8.29 7.96
CA THR A 490 0.12 8.87 7.25
C THR A 490 -0.15 8.98 5.75
N VAL A 491 -0.58 7.89 5.12
CA VAL A 491 -0.87 7.84 3.68
C VAL A 491 -1.99 8.82 3.32
N SER A 492 -3.07 8.83 4.10
CA SER A 492 -4.18 9.76 3.91
C SER A 492 -3.74 11.22 4.07
N SER A 493 -2.90 11.53 5.04
CA SER A 493 -2.42 12.90 5.27
C SER A 493 -1.49 13.40 4.17
N VAL A 494 -0.57 12.55 3.69
CA VAL A 494 0.28 12.86 2.53
C VAL A 494 -0.58 13.01 1.27
N ALA A 495 -1.62 12.18 1.12
CA ALA A 495 -2.50 12.29 -0.02
C ALA A 495 -3.30 13.60 -0.02
N THR A 496 -3.82 14.00 1.15
CA THR A 496 -4.50 15.29 1.31
C THR A 496 -3.56 16.45 0.99
N PHE A 497 -2.29 16.40 1.43
CA PHE A 497 -1.30 17.43 1.09
C PHE A 497 -1.00 17.49 -0.41
N LEU A 498 -1.03 16.36 -1.11
CA LEU A 498 -0.83 16.32 -2.56
C LEU A 498 -2.03 16.87 -3.34
N LEU A 499 -3.25 16.58 -2.90
CA LEU A 499 -4.47 17.12 -3.51
C LEU A 499 -4.60 18.62 -3.24
N PHE A 500 -4.19 19.05 -2.04
CA PHE A 500 -4.31 20.40 -1.58
C PHE A 500 -2.96 20.81 -0.98
N PRO A 501 -2.05 21.41 -1.77
CA PRO A 501 -0.70 21.80 -1.34
C PRO A 501 -0.70 23.00 -0.37
N ASP A 502 -1.65 23.02 0.55
CA ASP A 502 -1.75 23.94 1.67
C ASP A 502 -1.55 23.14 2.97
N PRO A 503 -0.49 23.45 3.75
CA PRO A 503 -0.25 22.79 5.03
C PRO A 503 -1.38 23.00 6.05
N ALA A 504 -2.21 24.04 5.91
CA ALA A 504 -3.37 24.27 6.74
C ALA A 504 -4.42 23.16 6.60
N ILE A 505 -4.66 22.72 5.37
CA ILE A 505 -5.59 21.63 5.05
C ILE A 505 -5.04 20.29 5.57
N ALA A 506 -3.74 20.04 5.38
CA ALA A 506 -3.10 18.83 5.88
C ALA A 506 -3.16 18.75 7.42
N ARG A 507 -2.92 19.85 8.15
CA ARG A 507 -3.05 19.92 9.62
C ARG A 507 -4.48 19.66 10.08
N GLY A 508 -5.46 20.33 9.45
CA GLY A 508 -6.88 20.12 9.75
C GLY A 508 -7.31 18.68 9.52
N HIS A 509 -6.85 18.06 8.42
CA HIS A 509 -7.11 16.66 8.10
C HIS A 509 -6.50 15.69 9.10
N VAL A 510 -5.22 15.85 9.46
CA VAL A 510 -4.55 15.01 10.48
C VAL A 510 -5.33 15.01 11.78
N MET A 511 -5.86 16.16 12.19
CA MET A 511 -6.70 16.25 13.38
C MET A 511 -8.07 15.58 13.17
N GLY A 512 -8.72 15.84 12.04
CA GLY A 512 -10.03 15.27 11.68
C GLY A 512 -10.03 13.75 11.60
N LEU A 513 -8.91 13.11 11.25
CA LEU A 513 -8.77 11.65 11.26
C LEU A 513 -9.07 11.03 12.64
N GLY A 514 -8.89 11.76 13.73
CA GLY A 514 -9.23 11.30 15.08
C GLY A 514 -10.75 11.16 15.32
N SER A 515 -11.55 11.80 14.48
CA SER A 515 -13.02 11.68 14.46
C SER A 515 -13.55 10.76 13.37
N ASP A 516 -12.66 10.22 12.52
CA ASP A 516 -13.03 9.30 11.45
C ASP A 516 -13.54 7.98 12.03
N ARG A 517 -14.58 7.39 11.43
CA ARG A 517 -15.22 6.16 11.91
C ARG A 517 -14.22 5.01 12.01
N ALA A 518 -13.24 4.96 11.11
CA ALA A 518 -12.20 3.94 11.09
C ALA A 518 -11.25 4.02 12.30
N TRP A 519 -10.89 5.24 12.74
CA TRP A 519 -9.78 5.45 13.68
C TRP A 519 -10.18 5.99 15.05
N GLN A 520 -11.41 6.50 15.20
CA GLN A 520 -11.89 7.09 16.46
C GLN A 520 -11.76 6.17 17.69
N TYR A 521 -11.74 4.85 17.49
CA TYR A 521 -11.57 3.87 18.57
C TYR A 521 -10.15 3.30 18.69
N ALA A 522 -9.23 3.64 17.78
CA ALA A 522 -7.87 3.09 17.79
C ALA A 522 -7.13 3.32 19.12
N PRO A 523 -7.15 4.52 19.75
CA PRO A 523 -6.49 4.75 21.04
C PRO A 523 -7.04 3.86 22.16
N VAL A 524 -8.36 3.61 22.17
CA VAL A 524 -9.03 2.79 23.19
C VAL A 524 -8.68 1.31 23.00
N VAL A 525 -8.66 0.82 21.76
CA VAL A 525 -8.30 -0.57 21.47
C VAL A 525 -6.81 -0.82 21.76
N ILE A 526 -5.93 0.13 21.43
CA ILE A 526 -4.51 0.08 21.79
C ILE A 526 -4.36 0.05 23.32
N LEU A 527 -5.08 0.92 24.04
CA LEU A 527 -5.06 0.95 25.50
C LEU A 527 -5.46 -0.41 26.10
N ALA A 528 -6.58 -0.99 25.64
CA ALA A 528 -7.04 -2.29 26.11
C ALA A 528 -5.99 -3.40 25.86
N GLY A 529 -5.41 -3.44 24.65
CA GLY A 529 -4.36 -4.40 24.33
C GLY A 529 -3.11 -4.25 25.21
N LEU A 530 -2.67 -3.02 25.44
CA LEU A 530 -1.51 -2.73 26.31
C LEU A 530 -1.79 -3.03 27.79
N VAL A 531 -3.02 -2.81 28.27
CA VAL A 531 -3.44 -3.22 29.63
C VAL A 531 -3.30 -4.73 29.78
N PHE A 532 -3.75 -5.54 28.81
CA PHE A 532 -3.55 -6.99 28.86
C PHE A 532 -2.09 -7.42 28.84
N VAL A 533 -1.21 -6.69 28.12
CA VAL A 533 0.23 -6.94 28.13
C VAL A 533 0.84 -6.62 29.50
N THR A 534 0.42 -5.52 30.13
CA THR A 534 0.98 -5.07 31.42
C THR A 534 0.46 -5.87 32.63
N LEU A 535 -0.74 -6.45 32.55
CA LEU A 535 -1.33 -7.32 33.58
C LEU A 535 -0.77 -8.75 33.60
N ARG A 536 0.22 -9.06 32.75
CA ARG A 536 0.81 -10.40 32.58
C ARG A 536 1.40 -10.98 33.87
N GLN A 537 1.97 -10.14 34.74
CA GLN A 537 2.49 -10.54 36.06
C GLN A 537 1.49 -10.20 37.18
N ARG A 538 1.63 -10.80 38.38
CA ARG A 538 0.92 -10.32 39.57
C ARG A 538 1.20 -8.82 39.70
N TRP A 539 0.13 -8.03 39.75
CA TRP A 539 0.17 -6.57 39.69
C TRP A 539 1.09 -6.07 40.79
N ARG A 540 2.34 -5.75 40.43
CA ARG A 540 3.23 -5.06 41.35
C ARG A 540 2.67 -3.64 41.44
N ARG A 541 2.34 -3.19 42.66
CA ARG A 541 1.77 -1.85 42.89
C ARG A 541 2.52 -0.83 42.00
N PRO A 542 1.80 -0.04 41.19
CA PRO A 542 2.45 0.96 40.35
C PRO A 542 3.34 1.83 41.22
N ARG A 543 4.52 2.18 40.70
CA ARG A 543 5.44 3.03 41.46
C ARG A 543 4.72 4.32 41.84
N ARG A 544 4.87 4.78 43.08
CA ARG A 544 4.32 6.06 43.55
C ARG A 544 4.64 7.19 42.55
N VAL A 545 5.86 7.19 41.99
CA VAL A 545 6.27 8.11 40.92
C VAL A 545 5.33 8.12 39.72
N SER A 546 4.96 6.94 39.18
CA SER A 546 4.11 6.82 38.01
C SER A 546 2.69 7.32 38.29
N VAL A 547 2.14 7.01 39.46
CA VAL A 547 0.81 7.47 39.88
C VAL A 547 0.81 8.98 40.12
N SER A 548 1.82 9.52 40.81
CA SER A 548 1.94 10.95 41.06
C SER A 548 2.13 11.76 39.78
N VAL A 549 2.98 11.30 38.85
CA VAL A 549 3.16 11.94 37.54
C VAL A 549 1.86 11.91 36.74
N ALA A 550 1.17 10.75 36.70
CA ALA A 550 -0.10 10.62 35.99
C ALA A 550 -1.18 11.56 36.55
N ALA A 551 -1.36 11.57 37.88
CA ALA A 551 -2.34 12.44 38.53
C ALA A 551 -2.02 13.93 38.29
N ALA A 552 -0.76 14.35 38.48
CA ALA A 552 -0.37 15.74 38.30
C ALA A 552 -0.54 16.21 36.86
N THR A 553 -0.07 15.45 35.87
CA THR A 553 -0.19 15.81 34.45
C THR A 553 -1.64 15.80 33.96
N ALA A 554 -2.48 14.85 34.42
CA ALA A 554 -3.90 14.82 34.07
C ALA A 554 -4.66 16.03 34.63
N VAL A 555 -4.43 16.38 35.90
CA VAL A 555 -5.09 17.53 36.54
C VAL A 555 -4.60 18.84 35.91
N ILE A 556 -3.29 19.02 35.75
CA ILE A 556 -2.72 20.24 35.14
C ILE A 556 -3.19 20.38 33.69
N GLY A 557 -3.10 19.32 32.89
CA GLY A 557 -3.53 19.34 31.48
C GLY A 557 -5.03 19.57 31.33
N GLY A 558 -5.86 18.88 32.12
CA GLY A 558 -7.31 19.04 32.11
C GLY A 558 -7.76 20.42 32.57
N ALA A 559 -7.17 20.94 33.65
CA ALA A 559 -7.44 22.30 34.13
C ALA A 559 -6.97 23.37 33.13
N ALA A 560 -5.80 23.21 32.53
CA ALA A 560 -5.29 24.09 31.49
C ALA A 560 -6.20 24.14 30.25
N ALA A 561 -6.63 22.97 29.77
CA ALA A 561 -7.55 22.88 28.64
C ALA A 561 -8.94 23.44 28.97
N ALA A 562 -9.43 23.22 30.20
CA ALA A 562 -10.66 23.84 30.69
C ALA A 562 -10.55 25.37 30.73
N LEU A 563 -9.52 25.92 31.38
CA LEU A 563 -9.28 27.37 31.48
C LEU A 563 -9.11 28.01 30.11
N SER A 564 -8.38 27.36 29.19
CA SER A 564 -8.24 27.84 27.82
C SER A 564 -9.57 27.94 27.10
N GLY A 565 -10.54 27.06 27.39
CA GLY A 565 -11.90 27.16 26.87
C GLY A 565 -12.68 28.28 27.55
N LEU A 566 -12.76 28.26 28.89
CA LEU A 566 -13.60 29.16 29.67
C LEU A 566 -13.21 30.64 29.55
N LEU A 567 -11.91 30.93 29.45
CA LEU A 567 -11.41 32.31 29.40
C LEU A 567 -11.42 32.91 27.99
N ARG A 568 -11.44 32.07 26.95
CA ARG A 568 -11.23 32.53 25.57
C ARG A 568 -12.44 32.32 24.66
N LEU A 569 -13.38 31.45 25.02
CA LEU A 569 -14.64 31.30 24.29
C LEU A 569 -15.57 32.46 24.63
N GLN A 570 -15.94 33.24 23.61
CA GLN A 570 -16.87 34.37 23.73
C GLN A 570 -18.03 34.19 22.75
N ALA A 571 -19.22 34.68 23.12
CA ALA A 571 -20.35 34.74 22.22
C ALA A 571 -20.01 35.65 21.02
N GLY A 572 -20.40 35.24 19.81
CA GLY A 572 -20.13 36.01 18.58
C GLY A 572 -18.79 35.73 17.90
N GLN A 573 -17.91 34.89 18.46
CA GLN A 573 -16.68 34.47 17.76
C GLN A 573 -16.97 33.68 16.48
N SER A 574 -16.13 33.87 15.46
CA SER A 574 -16.15 33.14 14.19
C SER A 574 -15.95 31.63 14.39
N ASN A 575 -16.35 30.84 13.40
CA ASN A 575 -16.16 29.38 13.43
C ASN A 575 -14.67 29.00 13.44
N ASP A 576 -13.81 29.78 12.77
CA ASP A 576 -12.36 29.61 12.75
C ASP A 576 -11.75 29.65 14.15
N VAL A 577 -12.10 30.69 14.93
CA VAL A 577 -11.62 30.86 16.31
C VAL A 577 -12.13 29.72 17.19
N ARG A 578 -13.40 29.30 17.05
CA ARG A 578 -13.96 28.19 17.83
C ARG A 578 -13.26 26.86 17.52
N TYR A 579 -12.97 26.62 16.24
CA TYR A 579 -12.23 25.45 15.78
C TYR A 579 -10.80 25.45 16.33
N LEU A 580 -10.08 26.57 16.23
CA LEU A 580 -8.75 26.73 16.82
C LEU A 580 -8.75 26.45 18.33
N LEU A 581 -9.68 27.03 19.08
CA LEU A 581 -9.79 26.84 20.52
C LEU A 581 -10.15 25.40 20.90
N ALA A 582 -11.03 24.73 20.15
CA ALA A 582 -11.31 23.31 20.35
C ALA A 582 -10.05 22.46 20.14
N SER A 583 -9.35 22.70 19.04
CA SER A 583 -8.13 21.99 18.66
C SER A 583 -6.99 22.18 19.67
N GLN A 584 -6.79 23.41 20.16
CA GLN A 584 -5.78 23.70 21.19
C GLN A 584 -6.06 22.94 22.49
N ARG A 585 -7.33 22.85 22.92
CA ARG A 585 -7.70 22.07 24.11
C ARG A 585 -7.38 20.59 23.93
N TRP A 586 -7.65 20.03 22.76
CA TRP A 586 -7.34 18.63 22.48
C TRP A 586 -5.84 18.36 22.49
N TRP A 587 -5.03 19.24 21.90
CA TRP A 587 -3.57 19.16 21.94
C TRP A 587 -3.00 19.29 23.35
N ILE A 588 -3.55 20.15 24.22
CA ILE A 588 -3.12 20.25 25.63
C ILE A 588 -3.31 18.90 26.34
N CYS A 589 -4.47 18.25 26.17
CA CYS A 589 -4.75 16.93 26.73
C CYS A 589 -3.82 15.84 26.17
N ALA A 590 -3.49 15.90 24.88
CA ALA A 590 -2.53 14.99 24.25
C ALA A 590 -1.10 15.21 24.80
N PHE A 591 -0.64 16.45 24.93
CA PHE A 591 0.68 16.78 25.48
C PHE A 591 0.82 16.35 26.94
N ALA A 592 -0.22 16.49 27.76
CA ALA A 592 -0.22 15.97 29.13
C ALA A 592 0.07 14.46 29.16
N GLY A 593 -0.59 13.67 28.29
CA GLY A 593 -0.33 12.24 28.16
C GLY A 593 1.06 11.92 27.63
N LEU A 594 1.55 12.68 26.65
CA LEU A 594 2.90 12.53 26.10
C LEU A 594 3.97 12.74 27.19
N VAL A 595 3.85 13.83 27.95
CA VAL A 595 4.77 14.14 29.05
C VAL A 595 4.74 13.05 30.12
N ALA A 596 3.55 12.56 30.48
CA ALA A 596 3.41 11.45 31.42
C ALA A 596 4.10 10.17 30.92
N ALA A 597 3.91 9.81 29.64
CA ALA A 597 4.55 8.65 29.04
C ALA A 597 6.08 8.78 29.07
N VAL A 598 6.63 9.90 28.60
CA VAL A 598 8.09 10.15 28.60
C VAL A 598 8.67 10.11 30.01
N ALA A 599 8.03 10.77 30.98
CA ALA A 599 8.47 10.77 32.38
C ALA A 599 8.46 9.36 32.98
N VAL A 600 7.45 8.54 32.69
CA VAL A 600 7.37 7.16 33.17
C VAL A 600 8.45 6.27 32.54
N VAL A 601 8.73 6.40 31.24
CA VAL A 601 9.84 5.68 30.58
C VAL A 601 11.15 6.02 31.27
N LEU A 602 11.44 7.31 31.45
CA LEU A 602 12.68 7.77 32.06
C LEU A 602 12.79 7.37 33.55
N ALA A 603 11.69 7.38 34.29
CA ALA A 603 11.66 6.94 35.69
C ALA A 603 11.87 5.41 35.85
N ASN A 604 11.49 4.62 34.84
CA ASN A 604 11.59 3.16 34.85
C ASN A 604 12.91 2.59 34.30
N ARG A 605 13.83 3.44 33.83
CA ARG A 605 15.12 3.05 33.21
C ARG A 605 16.03 2.11 34.02
N ARG A 606 15.88 2.06 35.35
CA ARG A 606 16.84 1.40 36.27
C ARG A 606 16.87 -0.14 36.24
N ARG A 607 16.06 -0.80 35.40
CA ARG A 607 16.05 -2.28 35.28
C ARG A 607 16.82 -2.81 34.06
N GLY A 608 17.63 -1.99 33.40
CA GLY A 608 18.36 -2.41 32.19
C GLY A 608 17.48 -2.67 30.96
N ALA A 609 16.16 -2.43 31.06
CA ALA A 609 15.20 -2.70 29.99
C ALA A 609 14.28 -1.49 29.76
N ILE A 610 14.82 -0.40 29.19
CA ILE A 610 14.05 0.82 28.83
C ILE A 610 12.82 0.44 27.99
N LEU A 611 12.98 -0.48 27.03
CA LEU A 611 11.91 -0.98 26.17
C LEU A 611 10.78 -1.66 26.95
N ALA A 612 11.08 -2.38 28.03
CA ALA A 612 10.03 -2.97 28.86
C ALA A 612 9.18 -1.87 29.55
N GLY A 613 9.72 -0.68 29.81
CA GLY A 613 8.95 0.42 30.39
C GLY A 613 7.88 1.02 29.47
N VAL A 614 8.08 0.92 28.15
CA VAL A 614 7.27 1.62 27.14
C VAL A 614 5.79 1.21 27.17
N PRO A 615 5.38 -0.07 27.24
CA PRO A 615 3.95 -0.42 27.22
C PRO A 615 3.20 0.16 28.43
N SER A 616 3.81 0.14 29.61
CA SER A 616 3.23 0.76 30.82
C SER A 616 3.18 2.28 30.72
N ALA A 617 4.20 2.91 30.12
CA ALA A 617 4.22 4.34 29.89
C ALA A 617 3.15 4.78 28.89
N SER A 618 2.95 4.04 27.80
CA SER A 618 1.89 4.28 26.82
C SER A 618 0.51 4.12 27.43
N VAL A 619 0.28 3.10 28.28
CA VAL A 619 -0.97 2.96 29.06
C VAL A 619 -1.20 4.19 29.92
N ILE A 620 -0.17 4.64 30.67
CA ILE A 620 -0.30 5.82 31.52
C ILE A 620 -0.57 7.08 30.70
N GLY A 621 0.13 7.28 29.57
CA GLY A 621 -0.11 8.42 28.68
C GLY A 621 -1.53 8.46 28.15
N LEU A 622 -2.05 7.33 27.65
CA LEU A 622 -3.43 7.21 27.16
C LEU A 622 -4.46 7.46 28.28
N LEU A 623 -4.24 6.93 29.48
CA LEU A 623 -5.10 7.18 30.63
C LEU A 623 -5.08 8.65 31.08
N VAL A 624 -3.90 9.28 31.06
CA VAL A 624 -3.75 10.71 31.40
C VAL A 624 -4.45 11.59 30.38
N THR A 625 -4.30 11.31 29.09
CA THR A 625 -5.00 12.04 28.03
C THR A 625 -6.50 11.89 28.12
N ALA A 626 -7.01 10.68 28.37
CA ALA A 626 -8.43 10.45 28.57
C ALA A 626 -8.97 11.16 29.82
N ALA A 627 -8.22 11.13 30.93
CA ALA A 627 -8.60 11.81 32.17
C ALA A 627 -8.58 13.34 32.01
N ALA A 628 -7.55 13.90 31.36
CA ALA A 628 -7.48 15.33 31.06
C ALA A 628 -8.65 15.77 30.15
N GLY A 629 -8.98 14.98 29.13
CA GLY A 629 -10.13 15.20 28.26
C GLY A 629 -11.47 15.16 29.02
N ALA A 630 -11.64 14.21 29.93
CA ALA A 630 -12.84 14.13 30.78
C ALA A 630 -12.97 15.32 31.75
N ILE A 631 -11.86 15.77 32.35
CA ILE A 631 -11.82 16.99 33.19
C ILE A 631 -12.22 18.21 32.35
N GLN A 632 -11.62 18.37 31.16
CA GLN A 632 -11.93 19.48 30.25
C GLN A 632 -13.39 19.47 29.81
N TYR A 633 -13.94 18.31 29.44
CA TYR A 633 -15.36 18.18 29.10
C TYR A 633 -16.26 18.54 30.29
N THR A 634 -15.94 18.06 31.49
CA THR A 634 -16.74 18.32 32.70
C THR A 634 -16.81 19.82 32.99
N ALA A 635 -15.69 20.54 32.89
CA ALA A 635 -15.65 21.98 33.08
C ALA A 635 -16.47 22.75 32.03
N VAL A 636 -16.36 22.36 30.75
CA VAL A 636 -17.11 22.98 29.64
C VAL A 636 -18.62 22.69 29.77
N ARG A 637 -18.99 21.50 30.24
CA ARG A 637 -20.37 21.11 30.52
C ARG A 637 -20.96 21.92 31.69
N ILE A 638 -20.22 22.10 32.78
CA ILE A 638 -20.64 22.92 33.93
C ILE A 638 -20.88 24.37 33.49
N ALA A 639 -20.06 24.90 32.58
CA ALA A 639 -20.23 26.22 32.00
C ALA A 639 -21.36 26.33 30.95
N GLY A 640 -22.10 25.25 30.68
CA GLY A 640 -23.28 25.26 29.81
C GLY A 640 -23.01 25.07 28.32
N TYR A 641 -21.75 24.90 27.89
CA TYR A 641 -21.37 24.85 26.47
C TYR A 641 -21.45 23.47 25.81
N ALA A 642 -21.59 22.37 26.58
CA ALA A 642 -21.59 21.01 26.03
C ALA A 642 -22.61 20.11 26.74
N ARG A 643 -23.78 19.89 26.11
CA ARG A 643 -24.82 18.97 26.62
C ARG A 643 -24.89 17.63 25.86
N GLU A 644 -24.33 17.57 24.66
CA GLU A 644 -24.37 16.38 23.81
C GLU A 644 -23.31 15.35 24.20
N SER A 645 -23.66 14.07 24.10
CA SER A 645 -22.75 12.94 24.32
C SER A 645 -21.62 12.87 23.29
N SER A 646 -21.86 13.38 22.08
CA SER A 646 -20.88 13.53 21.00
C SER A 646 -19.67 14.37 21.42
N VAL A 647 -19.89 15.43 22.19
CA VAL A 647 -18.82 16.33 22.66
C VAL A 647 -17.94 15.64 23.71
N PHE A 648 -18.52 14.82 24.59
CA PHE A 648 -17.75 13.99 25.53
C PHE A 648 -16.87 13.00 24.77
N GLN A 649 -17.46 12.30 23.79
CA GLN A 649 -16.76 11.35 22.96
C GLN A 649 -15.56 12.00 22.26
N GLN A 650 -15.76 13.15 21.60
CA GLN A 650 -14.68 13.89 20.92
C GLN A 650 -13.60 14.40 21.90
N SER A 651 -14.00 14.86 23.09
CA SER A 651 -13.08 15.35 24.13
C SER A 651 -12.16 14.27 24.70
N VAL A 652 -12.47 12.99 24.48
CA VAL A 652 -11.62 11.85 24.86
C VAL A 652 -10.91 11.24 23.65
N GLN A 653 -11.63 11.05 22.54
CA GLN A 653 -11.12 10.35 21.35
C GLN A 653 -10.08 11.17 20.58
N VAL A 654 -10.39 12.43 20.25
CA VAL A 654 -9.50 13.27 19.44
C VAL A 654 -8.16 13.50 20.16
N PRO A 655 -8.11 13.83 21.47
CA PRO A 655 -6.85 13.89 22.19
C PRO A 655 -6.08 12.57 22.20
N GLY A 656 -6.79 11.43 22.30
CA GLY A 656 -6.17 10.11 22.23
C GLY A 656 -5.50 9.82 20.89
N TRP A 657 -6.14 10.25 19.78
CA TRP A 657 -5.55 10.20 18.45
C TRP A 657 -4.35 11.13 18.32
N LEU A 658 -4.46 12.38 18.77
CA LEU A 658 -3.35 13.34 18.74
C LEU A 658 -2.16 12.88 19.60
N LEU A 659 -2.42 12.17 20.72
CA LEU A 659 -1.37 11.51 21.49
C LEU A 659 -0.68 10.43 20.66
N LEU A 660 -1.42 9.61 19.90
CA LEU A 660 -0.83 8.61 19.01
C LEU A 660 0.07 9.27 17.95
N VAL A 661 -0.40 10.34 17.30
CA VAL A 661 0.39 11.15 16.35
C VAL A 661 1.66 11.68 17.01
N ALA A 662 1.53 12.29 18.19
CA ALA A 662 2.68 12.82 18.93
C ALA A 662 3.66 11.72 19.34
N LEU A 663 3.19 10.55 19.75
CA LEU A 663 4.02 9.40 20.07
C LEU A 663 4.79 8.91 18.85
N ILE A 664 4.19 8.83 17.66
CA ILE A 664 4.89 8.42 16.44
C ILE A 664 6.08 9.32 16.15
N VAL A 665 5.86 10.64 16.19
CA VAL A 665 6.89 11.63 15.86
C VAL A 665 7.99 11.66 16.92
N THR A 666 7.64 11.50 18.19
CA THR A 666 8.59 11.68 19.31
C THR A 666 9.25 10.39 19.78
N LEU A 667 8.68 9.20 19.54
CA LEU A 667 9.28 7.92 19.94
C LEU A 667 10.71 7.72 19.40
N PRO A 668 10.99 8.00 18.11
CA PRO A 668 12.34 7.85 17.57
C PRO A 668 13.36 8.66 18.36
N VAL A 669 13.08 9.94 18.57
CA VAL A 669 13.95 10.89 19.28
C VAL A 669 14.08 10.52 20.75
N THR A 670 12.95 10.29 21.43
CA THR A 670 12.92 9.99 22.87
C THR A 670 13.60 8.66 23.19
N SER A 671 13.54 7.66 22.31
CA SER A 671 14.24 6.39 22.50
C SER A 671 15.77 6.57 22.47
N LEU A 672 16.30 7.33 21.51
CA LEU A 672 17.73 7.66 21.41
C LEU A 672 18.18 8.47 22.62
N PHE A 673 17.45 9.53 22.97
CA PHE A 673 17.76 10.34 24.14
C PHE A 673 17.70 9.53 25.45
N ALA A 674 16.70 8.66 25.62
CA ALA A 674 16.59 7.83 26.80
C ALA A 674 17.78 6.87 26.95
N THR A 675 18.29 6.30 25.84
CA THR A 675 19.49 5.47 25.87
C THR A 675 20.75 6.25 26.20
N ALA A 676 20.96 7.43 25.60
CA ALA A 676 22.11 8.29 25.88
C ALA A 676 22.10 8.79 27.34
N TRP A 677 20.94 9.24 27.82
CA TRP A 677 20.76 9.78 29.18
C TRP A 677 20.91 8.69 30.26
N ALA A 678 20.55 7.43 29.97
CA ALA A 678 20.61 6.33 30.93
C ALA A 678 22.00 6.14 31.55
N SER A 679 23.07 6.56 30.84
CA SER A 679 24.46 6.47 31.31
C SER A 679 24.87 7.50 32.37
N ARG A 680 24.14 8.62 32.54
CA ARG A 680 24.70 9.82 33.22
C ARG A 680 23.98 10.33 34.47
N ALA A 681 22.78 9.86 34.80
CA ALA A 681 21.90 10.65 35.67
C ALA A 681 21.66 10.12 37.11
N PRO A 682 21.84 10.97 38.15
CA PRO A 682 21.71 10.62 39.56
C PRO A 682 20.27 10.31 40.00
N ARG A 683 20.14 9.76 41.22
CA ARG A 683 18.87 9.30 41.77
C ARG A 683 17.96 10.49 42.15
N ARG A 684 17.06 10.92 41.25
CA ARG A 684 15.98 11.87 41.59
C ARG A 684 14.77 11.18 42.23
N GLY A 685 14.18 11.82 43.24
CA GLY A 685 12.98 11.35 43.96
C GLY A 685 11.67 11.57 43.20
N ALA A 686 10.57 11.01 43.70
CA ALA A 686 9.24 11.11 43.08
C ALA A 686 8.78 12.56 42.87
N ALA A 687 8.99 13.42 43.87
CA ALA A 687 8.62 14.84 43.82
C ALA A 687 9.28 15.58 42.64
N ALA A 688 10.57 15.35 42.39
CA ALA A 688 11.28 16.00 41.29
C ALA A 688 10.71 15.60 39.91
N TRP A 689 10.30 14.34 39.74
CA TRP A 689 9.64 13.88 38.52
C TRP A 689 8.25 14.48 38.36
N THR A 690 7.47 14.54 39.45
CA THR A 690 6.13 15.14 39.44
C THR A 690 6.18 16.62 39.08
N VAL A 691 7.03 17.40 39.78
CA VAL A 691 7.20 18.85 39.54
C VAL A 691 7.75 19.11 38.14
N GLY A 692 8.79 18.38 37.72
CA GLY A 692 9.36 18.54 36.38
C GLY A 692 8.36 18.21 35.27
N SER A 693 7.57 17.16 35.42
CA SER A 693 6.53 16.79 34.43
C SER A 693 5.41 17.82 34.36
N GLY A 694 4.97 18.35 35.51
CA GLY A 694 4.00 19.44 35.57
C GLY A 694 4.52 20.70 34.85
N ALA A 695 5.75 21.11 35.16
CA ALA A 695 6.38 22.28 34.53
C ALA A 695 6.52 22.13 33.00
N VAL A 696 6.96 20.97 32.51
CA VAL A 696 7.06 20.70 31.06
C VAL A 696 5.68 20.73 30.39
N THR A 697 4.64 20.20 31.05
CA THR A 697 3.26 20.26 30.54
C THR A 697 2.80 21.71 30.38
N VAL A 698 3.05 22.55 31.39
CA VAL A 698 2.75 24.00 31.33
C VAL A 698 3.55 24.69 30.23
N LEU A 699 4.83 24.38 30.06
CA LEU A 699 5.66 24.97 29.00
C LEU A 699 5.15 24.63 27.59
N LEU A 700 4.77 23.37 27.34
CA LEU A 700 4.18 22.95 26.05
C LEU A 700 2.83 23.63 25.81
N MET A 701 2.02 23.78 26.85
CA MET A 701 0.77 24.53 26.78
C MET A 701 1.01 26.01 26.42
N VAL A 702 1.94 26.69 27.10
CA VAL A 702 2.27 28.09 26.81
C VAL A 702 2.82 28.25 25.39
N ALA A 703 3.68 27.32 24.96
CA ALA A 703 4.19 27.29 23.58
C ALA A 703 3.07 27.07 22.55
N LEU A 704 2.08 26.23 22.85
CA LEU A 704 0.92 26.02 21.98
C LEU A 704 0.05 27.27 21.89
N ILE A 705 -0.31 27.86 23.04
CA ILE A 705 -1.20 29.03 23.12
C ILE A 705 -0.56 30.26 22.47
N SER A 706 0.76 30.43 22.63
CA SER A 706 1.52 31.51 21.98
C SER A 706 1.77 31.28 20.48
N GLY A 707 1.24 30.20 19.90
CA GLY A 707 1.39 29.89 18.47
C GLY A 707 2.77 29.36 18.08
N ARG A 708 3.71 29.15 19.02
CA ARG A 708 5.05 28.61 18.72
C ARG A 708 5.03 27.15 18.24
N LEU A 709 3.93 26.43 18.48
CA LEU A 709 3.72 25.07 17.99
C LEU A 709 2.77 25.00 16.77
N SER A 710 2.33 26.14 16.23
CA SER A 710 1.37 26.22 15.12
C SER A 710 1.78 25.43 13.87
N ALA A 711 3.08 25.40 13.57
CA ALA A 711 3.62 24.65 12.43
C ALA A 711 3.29 23.14 12.46
N VAL A 712 3.06 22.58 13.65
CA VAL A 712 2.80 21.15 13.86
C VAL A 712 1.43 20.86 14.51
N THR A 713 0.65 21.91 14.84
CA THR A 713 -0.68 21.76 15.45
C THR A 713 -1.78 22.32 14.56
N VAL A 714 -2.36 23.47 14.89
CA VAL A 714 -3.47 24.08 14.14
C VAL A 714 -3.36 25.60 14.19
N THR A 715 -3.83 26.27 13.14
CA THR A 715 -3.96 27.74 13.09
C THR A 715 -5.41 28.15 12.91
N GLU A 716 -5.70 29.44 13.09
CA GLU A 716 -7.04 29.99 12.83
C GLU A 716 -7.47 29.80 11.37
N GLN A 717 -6.53 29.90 10.43
CA GLN A 717 -6.81 29.79 8.99
C GLN A 717 -7.12 28.37 8.52
N ASP A 718 -6.82 27.34 9.33
CA ASP A 718 -6.97 25.93 8.92
C ASP A 718 -8.44 25.55 8.65
N TYR A 719 -9.39 26.13 9.38
CA TYR A 719 -10.81 25.88 9.17
C TYR A 719 -11.32 26.55 7.88
N ALA A 720 -11.03 27.83 7.70
CA ALA A 720 -11.35 28.57 6.49
C ALA A 720 -10.74 27.92 5.24
N ALA A 721 -9.47 27.48 5.28
CA ALA A 721 -8.82 26.79 4.18
C ALA A 721 -9.52 25.47 3.83
N GLY A 722 -9.90 24.67 4.84
CA GLY A 722 -10.67 23.44 4.64
C GLY A 722 -12.06 23.70 4.04
N GLN A 723 -12.76 24.73 4.50
CA GLN A 723 -14.07 25.12 3.96
C GLN A 723 -13.97 25.67 2.54
N ALA A 724 -12.91 26.42 2.21
CA ALA A 724 -12.70 26.95 0.87
C ALA A 724 -12.54 25.84 -0.18
N VAL A 725 -11.97 24.68 0.20
CA VAL A 725 -11.88 23.49 -0.66
C VAL A 725 -13.22 22.75 -0.81
N LEU A 726 -14.06 22.77 0.22
CA LEU A 726 -15.39 22.14 0.19
C LEU A 726 -16.45 23.04 -0.46
N ALA A 727 -16.21 24.35 -0.52
CA ALA A 727 -17.08 25.27 -1.21
C ALA A 727 -17.08 24.90 -2.71
N PRO A 728 -18.26 24.73 -3.33
CA PRO A 728 -18.31 24.58 -4.78
C PRO A 728 -17.58 25.79 -5.38
N SER A 729 -16.67 25.53 -6.33
CA SER A 729 -15.95 26.60 -7.02
C SER A 729 -16.98 27.60 -7.52
N ALA A 730 -17.06 28.76 -6.86
CA ALA A 730 -17.89 29.83 -7.35
C ALA A 730 -17.40 30.11 -8.77
N PRO A 731 -18.29 30.22 -9.77
CA PRO A 731 -17.88 30.55 -11.12
C PRO A 731 -16.97 31.77 -11.02
N THR A 732 -15.76 31.67 -11.58
CA THR A 732 -14.78 32.75 -11.55
C THR A 732 -15.49 34.01 -12.01
N PRO A 733 -15.54 35.10 -11.20
CA PRO A 733 -16.20 36.31 -11.65
C PRO A 733 -15.55 36.74 -12.95
N VAL A 734 -16.37 36.81 -14.00
CA VAL A 734 -15.97 37.25 -15.34
C VAL A 734 -15.15 38.54 -15.15
N PRO A 735 -13.93 38.65 -15.71
CA PRO A 735 -13.18 39.89 -15.65
C PRO A 735 -14.10 41.04 -16.03
N ALA A 736 -14.10 42.11 -15.22
CA ALA A 736 -14.93 43.27 -15.49
C ALA A 736 -14.65 43.75 -16.91
N VAL A 737 -15.70 43.77 -17.72
CA VAL A 737 -15.71 44.22 -19.11
C VAL A 737 -14.90 45.52 -19.20
N PRO A 738 -13.80 45.58 -19.98
CA PRO A 738 -13.21 46.85 -20.36
C PRO A 738 -14.35 47.68 -20.95
N ALA A 739 -14.63 48.85 -20.38
CA ALA A 739 -15.74 49.70 -20.80
C ALA A 739 -15.79 49.74 -22.33
N ALA A 740 -16.93 49.29 -22.88
CA ALA A 740 -17.11 49.03 -24.29
C ALA A 740 -16.48 50.16 -25.12
N SER A 741 -15.42 49.82 -25.87
CA SER A 741 -15.04 50.63 -27.01
C SER A 741 -16.26 50.65 -27.95
N PRO A 742 -16.66 51.80 -28.51
CA PRO A 742 -17.92 51.96 -29.27
C PRO A 742 -17.99 51.17 -30.60
N ASP A 743 -17.13 50.17 -30.81
CA ASP A 743 -16.90 49.51 -32.11
C ASP A 743 -16.94 47.96 -32.06
N HIS A 744 -17.19 47.35 -30.89
CA HIS A 744 -17.24 45.88 -30.75
C HIS A 744 -18.46 45.27 -31.45
N GLY A 745 -18.23 44.19 -32.19
CA GLY A 745 -19.30 43.41 -32.81
C GLY A 745 -19.89 44.01 -34.10
N ARG A 746 -19.20 44.94 -34.77
CA ARG A 746 -19.56 45.38 -36.13
C ARG A 746 -19.30 44.28 -37.17
N PRO A 747 -19.97 44.31 -38.35
CA PRO A 747 -19.63 43.42 -39.46
C PRO A 747 -18.17 43.61 -39.88
N LEU A 748 -17.48 42.51 -40.11
CA LEU A 748 -16.11 42.43 -40.58
C LEU A 748 -16.09 42.09 -42.06
N ASP A 749 -15.12 42.63 -42.80
CA ASP A 749 -14.74 42.10 -44.09
C ASP A 749 -13.77 40.92 -43.93
N GLU A 750 -13.56 40.18 -45.02
CA GLU A 750 -12.70 38.99 -45.05
C GLU A 750 -11.25 39.27 -44.60
N PRO A 751 -10.60 40.39 -44.96
CA PRO A 751 -9.29 40.76 -44.42
C PRO A 751 -9.28 40.97 -42.90
N ALA A 752 -10.29 41.63 -42.32
CA ALA A 752 -10.37 41.84 -40.88
C ALA A 752 -10.60 40.53 -40.11
N ALA A 753 -11.49 39.65 -40.60
CA ALA A 753 -11.69 38.32 -40.04
C ALA A 753 -10.41 37.46 -40.13
N SER A 754 -9.72 37.52 -41.26
CA SER A 754 -8.42 36.86 -41.46
C SER A 754 -7.34 37.40 -40.52
N ALA A 755 -7.33 38.71 -40.25
CA ALA A 755 -6.39 39.33 -39.32
C ALA A 755 -6.64 38.93 -37.87
N ALA A 756 -7.90 38.75 -37.46
CA ALA A 756 -8.27 38.23 -36.15
C ALA A 756 -7.74 36.80 -35.96
N LEU A 757 -8.04 35.90 -36.91
CA LEU A 757 -7.52 34.51 -36.89
C LEU A 757 -5.99 34.43 -37.01
N GLY A 758 -5.35 35.47 -37.56
CA GLY A 758 -3.89 35.59 -37.62
C GLY A 758 -3.21 35.68 -36.25
N ARG A 759 -3.95 35.98 -35.17
CA ARG A 759 -3.43 36.02 -33.79
C ARG A 759 -3.48 34.68 -33.07
N LEU A 760 -4.27 33.73 -33.57
CA LEU A 760 -4.45 32.42 -32.95
C LEU A 760 -3.12 31.70 -32.61
N PRO A 761 -2.07 31.72 -33.46
CA PRO A 761 -0.80 31.06 -33.14
C PRO A 761 -0.15 31.51 -31.83
N ALA A 762 -0.46 32.71 -31.32
CA ALA A 762 0.12 33.23 -30.08
C ALA A 762 -0.40 32.52 -28.81
N VAL A 763 -1.57 31.89 -28.90
CA VAL A 763 -2.24 31.19 -27.78
C VAL A 763 -2.24 29.66 -27.95
N LEU A 764 -1.73 29.16 -29.07
CA LEU A 764 -1.60 27.73 -29.33
C LEU A 764 -0.28 27.16 -28.77
N PRO A 765 -0.17 25.82 -28.62
CA PRO A 765 1.09 25.17 -28.30
C PRO A 765 2.22 25.56 -29.27
N ALA A 766 3.44 25.67 -28.76
CA ALA A 766 4.59 26.14 -29.55
C ALA A 766 4.92 25.25 -30.77
N ASP A 767 4.45 24.00 -30.78
CA ASP A 767 4.60 23.04 -31.88
C ASP A 767 3.42 23.01 -32.85
N ALA A 768 2.40 23.86 -32.65
CA ALA A 768 1.25 23.96 -33.54
C ALA A 768 1.66 24.45 -34.93
N LYS A 769 1.19 23.76 -35.97
CA LYS A 769 1.49 24.06 -37.37
C LYS A 769 0.19 24.26 -38.15
N PRO A 770 0.13 25.25 -39.05
CA PRO A 770 -1.04 25.42 -39.91
C PRO A 770 -1.23 24.17 -40.78
N GLU A 771 -2.49 23.81 -40.95
CA GLU A 771 -2.94 22.70 -41.78
C GLU A 771 -3.93 23.23 -42.81
N ASP A 772 -3.85 22.75 -44.04
CA ASP A 772 -4.81 23.11 -45.08
C ASP A 772 -6.16 22.50 -44.69
N SER A 773 -7.17 23.34 -44.44
CA SER A 773 -8.53 22.89 -44.16
C SER A 773 -9.13 22.31 -45.46
N GLU A 774 -9.30 20.99 -45.50
CA GLU A 774 -10.17 20.40 -46.52
C GLU A 774 -11.62 20.82 -46.22
N PRO A 775 -12.39 21.27 -47.22
CA PRO A 775 -13.77 21.66 -47.00
C PRO A 775 -14.55 20.48 -46.41
N SER A 776 -15.19 20.72 -45.26
CA SER A 776 -16.00 19.71 -44.57
C SER A 776 -17.06 19.15 -45.51
N THR A 777 -16.90 17.89 -45.93
CA THR A 777 -17.92 17.20 -46.70
C THR A 777 -19.00 16.72 -45.73
N SER A 778 -20.24 17.15 -45.94
CA SER A 778 -21.35 16.68 -45.10
C SER A 778 -21.54 15.18 -45.30
N VAL A 779 -21.32 14.42 -44.23
CA VAL A 779 -21.51 12.97 -44.23
C VAL A 779 -22.89 12.69 -43.63
N PRO A 780 -23.74 11.86 -44.27
CA PRO A 780 -25.05 11.55 -43.72
C PRO A 780 -24.92 10.84 -42.35
N VAL A 781 -25.69 11.31 -41.37
CA VAL A 781 -25.73 10.73 -40.03
C VAL A 781 -27.02 9.96 -39.79
N THR A 782 -27.02 9.02 -38.83
CA THR A 782 -28.21 8.27 -38.41
C THR A 782 -28.45 8.53 -36.93
N PRO A 783 -29.67 8.84 -36.44
CA PRO A 783 -30.95 8.73 -37.13
C PRO A 783 -31.24 9.87 -38.14
N PRO A 784 -32.18 9.67 -39.09
CA PRO A 784 -32.55 10.69 -40.08
C PRO A 784 -32.99 12.03 -39.46
N ASP A 785 -33.57 12.02 -38.28
CA ASP A 785 -33.98 13.25 -37.58
C ASP A 785 -32.78 14.09 -37.12
N CYS A 786 -31.69 13.44 -36.71
CA CYS A 786 -30.42 14.12 -36.42
C CYS A 786 -29.84 14.71 -37.71
N ASP A 787 -29.79 13.92 -38.79
CA ASP A 787 -29.30 14.38 -40.10
C ASP A 787 -30.12 15.55 -40.65
N ALA A 788 -31.44 15.53 -40.49
CA ALA A 788 -32.33 16.60 -40.88
C ALA A 788 -32.13 17.87 -40.03
N ALA A 789 -31.92 17.74 -38.72
CA ALA A 789 -31.68 18.86 -37.83
C ALA A 789 -30.31 19.53 -38.09
N ASP A 790 -29.26 18.73 -38.27
CA ASP A 790 -27.92 19.21 -38.62
C ASP A 790 -27.90 19.92 -39.98
N LYS A 791 -28.53 19.32 -40.99
CA LYS A 791 -28.71 19.95 -42.32
C LYS A 791 -29.53 21.23 -42.25
N ARG A 792 -30.55 21.28 -41.38
CA ARG A 792 -31.36 22.50 -41.19
C ARG A 792 -30.52 23.61 -40.57
N PHE A 793 -29.73 23.30 -39.54
CA PHE A 793 -28.80 24.25 -38.94
C PHE A 793 -27.80 24.79 -39.97
N ALA A 794 -27.11 23.91 -40.71
CA ALA A 794 -26.19 24.30 -41.76
C ALA A 794 -26.87 25.12 -42.89
N ALA A 795 -28.13 24.80 -43.22
CA ALA A 795 -28.90 25.57 -44.20
C ALA A 795 -29.28 26.97 -43.70
N LEU A 796 -29.63 27.12 -42.42
CA LEU A 796 -29.90 28.40 -41.79
C LEU A 796 -28.65 29.27 -41.75
N GLU A 797 -27.53 28.71 -41.31
CA GLU A 797 -26.23 29.38 -41.30
C GLU A 797 -25.84 29.88 -42.71
N LYS A 798 -25.96 29.01 -43.72
CA LYS A 798 -25.65 29.34 -45.12
C LYS A 798 -26.62 30.36 -45.73
N ALA A 799 -27.86 30.41 -45.27
CA ALA A 799 -28.87 31.35 -45.78
C ALA A 799 -28.65 32.78 -45.29
N GLN A 800 -27.91 32.97 -44.19
CA GLN A 800 -27.62 34.30 -43.68
C GLN A 800 -26.61 35.03 -44.58
N PRO A 801 -26.89 36.28 -45.00
CA PRO A 801 -25.93 37.05 -45.78
C PRO A 801 -24.74 37.45 -44.90
N ARG A 802 -23.54 37.12 -45.38
CA ARG A 802 -22.28 37.27 -44.65
C ARG A 802 -21.29 38.18 -45.39
N THR A 803 -20.53 38.96 -44.63
CA THR A 803 -19.45 39.83 -45.13
C THR A 803 -18.08 39.17 -45.02
N ALA A 804 -17.93 38.15 -44.16
CA ALA A 804 -16.74 37.32 -44.04
C ALA A 804 -17.10 35.91 -43.57
N ASP A 805 -16.33 34.91 -43.99
CA ASP A 805 -16.36 33.52 -43.53
C ASP A 805 -14.94 32.96 -43.70
N VAL A 806 -14.17 32.99 -42.63
CA VAL A 806 -12.75 32.60 -42.65
C VAL A 806 -12.53 31.51 -41.61
N GLU A 807 -11.81 30.46 -41.99
CA GLU A 807 -11.46 29.33 -41.13
C GLU A 807 -9.94 29.08 -41.17
N ARG A 808 -9.35 28.68 -40.04
CA ARG A 808 -7.97 28.19 -39.96
C ARG A 808 -7.86 26.96 -39.07
N SER A 809 -7.08 25.98 -39.51
CA SER A 809 -6.78 24.77 -38.75
C SER A 809 -5.29 24.68 -38.41
N TYR A 810 -4.99 24.12 -37.25
CA TYR A 810 -3.63 23.84 -36.79
C TYR A 810 -3.53 22.46 -36.17
N ALA A 811 -2.48 21.71 -36.50
CA ALA A 811 -2.13 20.44 -35.89
C ALA A 811 -1.00 20.61 -34.87
N PHE A 812 -1.09 19.94 -33.72
CA PHE A 812 -0.08 19.94 -32.67
C PHE A 812 0.08 18.55 -32.02
N ALA A 813 1.20 18.32 -31.34
CA ALA A 813 1.45 17.05 -30.67
C ALA A 813 0.63 16.95 -29.37
N ALA A 814 -0.13 15.87 -29.24
CA ALA A 814 -0.84 15.52 -28.02
C ALA A 814 -0.39 14.14 -27.51
N PRO A 815 0.12 14.02 -26.27
CA PRO A 815 0.59 12.74 -25.75
C PRO A 815 -0.47 11.63 -25.79
N GLY A 816 -0.10 10.51 -26.41
CA GLY A 816 -0.92 9.30 -26.47
C GLY A 816 -2.02 9.31 -27.52
N THR A 817 -2.16 10.38 -28.31
CA THR A 817 -3.12 10.42 -29.42
C THR A 817 -2.58 9.72 -30.67
N VAL A 818 -3.50 9.35 -31.56
CA VAL A 818 -3.18 8.84 -32.90
C VAL A 818 -3.27 10.02 -33.87
N GLY A 819 -2.12 10.47 -34.38
CA GLY A 819 -2.06 11.56 -35.37
C GLY A 819 -1.89 12.97 -34.78
N GLY A 820 -1.87 13.14 -33.45
CA GLY A 820 -1.79 14.45 -32.80
C GLY A 820 -3.16 14.96 -32.34
N ALA A 821 -3.28 16.26 -32.21
CA ALA A 821 -4.54 16.97 -31.96
C ALA A 821 -4.65 18.13 -32.95
N HIS A 822 -5.89 18.51 -33.26
CA HIS A 822 -6.19 19.56 -34.21
C HIS A 822 -7.02 20.63 -33.50
N VAL A 823 -6.77 21.88 -33.84
CA VAL A 823 -7.63 23.02 -33.47
C VAL A 823 -8.07 23.72 -34.75
N THR A 824 -9.37 23.86 -34.92
CA THR A 824 -9.98 24.62 -36.01
C THR A 824 -10.68 25.82 -35.41
N ALA A 825 -10.44 27.01 -35.96
CA ALA A 825 -11.12 28.23 -35.56
C ALA A 825 -11.71 28.93 -36.78
N SER A 826 -12.96 29.35 -36.69
CA SER A 826 -13.64 30.14 -37.72
C SER A 826 -14.19 31.45 -37.16
N VAL A 827 -14.23 32.45 -38.03
CA VAL A 827 -14.89 33.73 -37.78
C VAL A 827 -15.84 33.99 -38.94
N THR A 828 -17.14 33.90 -38.65
CA THR A 828 -18.21 34.21 -39.61
C THR A 828 -18.84 35.53 -39.22
N SER A 829 -18.81 36.50 -40.15
CA SER A 829 -19.39 37.82 -39.93
C SER A 829 -20.64 38.03 -40.77
N TYR A 830 -21.76 38.28 -40.10
CA TYR A 830 -23.08 38.42 -40.69
C TYR A 830 -23.48 39.87 -40.90
N THR A 831 -24.28 40.12 -41.94
CA THR A 831 -24.90 41.44 -42.16
C THR A 831 -26.02 41.75 -41.16
N GLY A 832 -26.56 40.74 -40.47
CA GLY A 832 -27.58 40.84 -39.42
C GLY A 832 -27.15 40.18 -38.12
N VAL A 833 -28.00 40.24 -37.08
CA VAL A 833 -27.72 39.74 -35.71
C VAL A 833 -28.68 38.60 -35.34
N GLU A 834 -29.01 37.73 -36.31
CA GLU A 834 -29.95 36.64 -36.06
C GLU A 834 -29.27 35.53 -35.24
N ASP A 835 -29.82 35.24 -34.06
CA ASP A 835 -29.26 34.26 -33.13
C ASP A 835 -29.40 32.83 -33.69
N LEU A 836 -28.27 32.20 -34.00
CA LEU A 836 -28.18 30.84 -34.51
C LEU A 836 -28.21 29.77 -33.40
N PHE A 837 -28.09 30.15 -32.13
CA PHE A 837 -28.02 29.18 -31.03
C PHE A 837 -29.30 28.38 -30.79
N PRO A 838 -30.53 28.89 -30.98
CA PRO A 838 -31.73 28.06 -30.87
C PRO A 838 -31.74 26.88 -31.85
N ALA A 839 -31.28 27.10 -33.09
CA ALA A 839 -31.17 26.05 -34.11
C ALA A 839 -30.03 25.08 -33.79
N MET A 840 -28.92 25.59 -33.25
CA MET A 840 -27.82 24.74 -32.76
C MET A 840 -28.23 23.88 -31.55
N ASP A 841 -29.03 24.44 -30.63
CA ASP A 841 -29.58 23.72 -29.47
C ASP A 841 -30.60 22.66 -29.94
N GLU A 842 -31.38 22.92 -30.99
CA GLU A 842 -32.24 21.91 -31.65
C GLU A 842 -31.42 20.77 -32.25
N ALA A 843 -30.38 21.07 -33.04
CA ALA A 843 -29.49 20.07 -33.62
C ALA A 843 -28.79 19.24 -32.53
N THR A 844 -28.32 19.88 -31.46
CA THR A 844 -27.69 19.22 -30.31
C THR A 844 -28.64 18.23 -29.63
N ARG A 845 -29.90 18.62 -29.44
CA ARG A 845 -30.93 17.71 -28.89
C ARG A 845 -31.25 16.55 -29.82
N ALA A 846 -31.41 16.81 -31.12
CA ALA A 846 -31.74 15.80 -32.12
C ALA A 846 -30.60 14.77 -32.32
N CYS A 847 -29.35 15.20 -32.15
CA CYS A 847 -28.15 14.40 -32.35
C CYS A 847 -27.53 13.84 -31.06
N THR A 848 -28.31 13.71 -29.97
CA THR A 848 -27.80 13.17 -28.70
C THR A 848 -27.06 11.84 -28.88
N HIS A 849 -27.57 10.96 -29.75
CA HIS A 849 -26.90 9.76 -30.21
C HIS A 849 -27.00 9.68 -31.72
N PHE A 850 -25.87 9.50 -32.39
CA PHE A 850 -25.83 9.39 -33.82
C PHE A 850 -24.76 8.41 -34.30
N ARG A 851 -24.84 8.02 -35.57
CA ARG A 851 -23.85 7.18 -36.23
C ARG A 851 -23.41 7.85 -37.52
N MET A 852 -22.11 7.92 -37.72
CA MET A 852 -21.51 8.46 -38.95
C MET A 852 -20.74 7.36 -39.68
N PRO A 853 -20.89 7.22 -41.01
CA PRO A 853 -20.09 6.27 -41.78
C PRO A 853 -18.63 6.72 -41.83
N GLN A 854 -17.72 5.81 -41.52
CA GLN A 854 -16.29 6.06 -41.52
C GLN A 854 -15.52 4.79 -41.87
N LYS A 855 -14.92 4.76 -43.07
CA LYS A 855 -14.39 3.52 -43.68
C LYS A 855 -13.17 2.95 -42.98
N ILE A 856 -12.44 3.78 -42.24
CA ILE A 856 -11.21 3.36 -41.55
C ILE A 856 -11.48 2.56 -40.27
N TYR A 857 -12.71 2.57 -39.73
CA TYR A 857 -13.07 1.80 -38.53
C TYR A 857 -13.75 0.47 -38.91
N ASP A 858 -13.55 -0.54 -38.08
CA ASP A 858 -14.19 -1.83 -38.20
C ASP A 858 -15.72 -1.65 -38.14
N GLY A 859 -16.43 -2.23 -39.10
CA GLY A 859 -17.87 -2.02 -39.26
C GLY A 859 -18.24 -0.79 -40.09
N GLY A 860 -17.27 0.01 -40.53
CA GLY A 860 -17.47 1.12 -41.47
C GLY A 860 -18.22 2.31 -40.90
N HIS A 861 -18.29 2.45 -39.57
CA HIS A 861 -18.96 3.55 -38.89
C HIS A 861 -18.32 3.89 -37.55
N LEU A 862 -18.65 5.08 -37.05
CA LEU A 862 -18.42 5.53 -35.69
C LEU A 862 -19.78 5.80 -35.01
N ASP A 863 -19.91 5.39 -33.75
CA ASP A 863 -21.05 5.74 -32.91
C ASP A 863 -20.70 7.01 -32.12
N GLY A 864 -21.43 8.09 -32.42
CA GLY A 864 -21.28 9.43 -31.86
C GLY A 864 -22.28 9.74 -30.74
N VAL A 865 -21.84 10.53 -29.78
CA VAL A 865 -22.67 11.16 -28.75
C VAL A 865 -22.35 12.64 -28.75
N LEU A 866 -23.39 13.48 -28.82
CA LEU A 866 -23.30 14.93 -28.75
C LEU A 866 -24.02 15.40 -27.48
N THR A 867 -23.32 16.16 -26.64
CA THR A 867 -23.89 16.72 -25.41
C THR A 867 -23.60 18.21 -25.29
N PRO A 868 -24.51 18.99 -24.68
CA PRO A 868 -24.22 20.37 -24.32
C PRO A 868 -23.16 20.40 -23.21
N GLY A 869 -22.16 21.27 -23.35
CA GLY A 869 -21.20 21.59 -22.29
C GLY A 869 -21.74 22.63 -21.31
N ALA A 870 -21.02 22.82 -20.20
CA ALA A 870 -21.32 23.91 -19.28
C ALA A 870 -21.17 25.26 -19.99
N ALA A 871 -22.13 26.17 -19.81
CA ALA A 871 -22.05 27.50 -20.41
C ALA A 871 -20.79 28.22 -19.90
N PRO A 872 -19.88 28.65 -20.78
CA PRO A 872 -18.64 29.29 -20.38
C PRO A 872 -18.91 30.70 -19.83
N ALA A 873 -17.99 31.17 -19.00
CA ALA A 873 -18.05 32.50 -18.41
C ALA A 873 -17.65 33.57 -19.46
N SER A 874 -18.55 33.84 -20.40
CA SER A 874 -18.37 34.84 -21.46
C SER A 874 -19.31 36.04 -21.25
N PRO A 875 -18.87 37.28 -21.53
CA PRO A 875 -19.75 38.44 -21.57
C PRO A 875 -20.70 38.42 -22.77
N TYR A 876 -20.46 37.54 -23.73
CA TYR A 876 -21.26 37.33 -24.93
C TYR A 876 -22.02 36.01 -24.86
N PRO A 877 -23.17 35.87 -25.55
CA PRO A 877 -23.83 34.59 -25.70
C PRO A 877 -22.84 33.52 -26.21
N ALA A 878 -22.78 32.39 -25.51
CA ALA A 878 -21.85 31.31 -25.83
C ALA A 878 -22.51 29.93 -25.65
N ARG A 879 -21.96 28.94 -26.36
CA ARG A 879 -22.33 27.52 -26.25
C ARG A 879 -21.08 26.66 -26.32
N ILE A 880 -21.11 25.54 -25.60
CA ILE A 880 -20.12 24.47 -25.74
C ILE A 880 -20.86 23.21 -26.21
N ARG A 881 -20.28 22.53 -27.21
CA ARG A 881 -20.73 21.23 -27.69
C ARG A 881 -19.61 20.21 -27.49
N ASN A 882 -19.94 19.10 -26.83
CA ASN A 882 -19.01 17.99 -26.63
C ASN A 882 -19.41 16.84 -27.54
N ARG A 883 -18.50 16.41 -28.41
CA ARG A 883 -18.67 15.26 -29.30
C ARG A 883 -17.74 14.14 -28.85
N SER A 884 -18.28 12.93 -28.70
CA SER A 884 -17.48 11.73 -28.51
C SER A 884 -17.87 10.68 -29.53
N PHE A 885 -16.90 10.11 -30.22
CA PHE A 885 -17.09 9.04 -31.17
C PHE A 885 -16.39 7.79 -30.68
N THR A 886 -17.05 6.66 -30.81
CA THR A 886 -16.52 5.35 -30.42
C THR A 886 -16.57 4.40 -31.61
N GLY A 887 -15.53 3.57 -31.73
CA GLY A 887 -15.42 2.57 -32.79
C GLY A 887 -14.32 1.55 -32.50
N ARG A 888 -14.04 0.70 -33.49
CA ARG A 888 -12.90 -0.23 -33.43
C ARG A 888 -11.99 0.01 -34.62
N PHE A 889 -10.68 -0.05 -34.40
CA PHE A 889 -9.66 0.10 -35.44
C PHE A 889 -8.73 -1.13 -35.37
N HIS A 890 -8.81 -2.02 -36.35
CA HIS A 890 -8.10 -3.31 -36.37
C HIS A 890 -8.36 -4.16 -35.11
N GLY A 891 -9.63 -4.29 -34.74
CA GLY A 891 -10.12 -5.04 -33.58
C GLY A 891 -9.95 -4.31 -32.23
N LYS A 892 -9.26 -3.17 -32.21
CA LYS A 892 -8.93 -2.41 -30.99
C LYS A 892 -9.93 -1.27 -30.77
N PRO A 893 -10.42 -1.04 -29.54
CA PRO A 893 -11.31 0.09 -29.27
C PRO A 893 -10.59 1.42 -29.54
N ALA A 894 -11.31 2.35 -30.15
CA ALA A 894 -10.86 3.69 -30.46
C ALA A 894 -11.91 4.71 -30.03
N VAL A 895 -11.44 5.83 -29.48
CA VAL A 895 -12.28 6.93 -29.02
C VAL A 895 -11.75 8.20 -29.63
N VAL A 896 -12.63 8.99 -30.20
CA VAL A 896 -12.32 10.30 -30.75
C VAL A 896 -13.17 11.32 -30.01
N ILE A 897 -12.57 12.41 -29.56
CA ILE A 897 -13.25 13.45 -28.82
C ILE A 897 -13.06 14.76 -29.57
N SER A 898 -14.15 15.50 -29.70
CA SER A 898 -14.15 16.89 -30.14
C SER A 898 -14.87 17.74 -29.11
N ARG A 899 -14.33 18.93 -28.87
CA ARG A 899 -14.93 19.96 -28.04
C ARG A 899 -14.98 21.24 -28.84
N GLU A 900 -16.15 21.84 -28.86
CA GLU A 900 -16.44 23.00 -29.69
C GLU A 900 -16.99 24.11 -28.81
N TYR A 901 -16.46 25.31 -28.98
CA TYR A 901 -16.86 26.52 -28.27
C TYR A 901 -17.21 27.60 -29.29
N SER A 902 -18.50 27.89 -29.37
CA SER A 902 -19.04 28.97 -30.20
C SER A 902 -19.45 30.18 -29.35
N VAL A 903 -19.08 31.38 -29.77
CA VAL A 903 -19.45 32.66 -29.13
C VAL A 903 -19.95 33.67 -30.15
N HIS A 904 -21.02 34.39 -29.80
CA HIS A 904 -21.69 35.35 -30.69
C HIS A 904 -21.46 36.80 -30.23
N ILE A 905 -20.66 37.56 -30.97
CA ILE A 905 -20.18 38.92 -30.65
C ILE A 905 -20.75 39.91 -31.66
N GLY A 906 -21.92 40.49 -31.35
CA GLY A 906 -22.63 41.37 -32.28
C GLY A 906 -22.93 40.65 -33.59
N HIS A 907 -22.30 41.07 -34.69
CA HIS A 907 -22.41 40.47 -36.02
C HIS A 907 -21.49 39.26 -36.26
N ASN A 908 -20.62 38.91 -35.31
CA ASN A 908 -19.57 37.91 -35.52
C ASN A 908 -19.84 36.64 -34.71
N LEU A 909 -19.91 35.50 -35.38
CA LEU A 909 -19.86 34.18 -34.76
C LEU A 909 -18.43 33.67 -34.82
N VAL A 910 -17.84 33.41 -33.65
CA VAL A 910 -16.55 32.73 -33.53
C VAL A 910 -16.82 31.30 -33.11
N ASP A 911 -16.26 30.35 -33.83
CA ASP A 911 -16.29 28.94 -33.46
C ASP A 911 -14.85 28.42 -33.31
N VAL A 912 -14.58 27.70 -32.22
CA VAL A 912 -13.29 27.04 -31.99
C VAL A 912 -13.55 25.59 -31.61
N GLU A 913 -13.04 24.67 -32.41
CA GLU A 913 -13.11 23.23 -32.19
C GLU A 913 -11.72 22.67 -31.91
N VAL A 914 -11.59 21.85 -30.87
CA VAL A 914 -10.40 21.04 -30.61
C VAL A 914 -10.77 19.56 -30.71
N PHE A 915 -10.01 18.81 -31.51
CA PHE A 915 -10.25 17.42 -31.85
C PHE A 915 -9.02 16.53 -31.60
N TYR A 916 -9.21 15.34 -31.06
CA TYR A 916 -8.15 14.34 -30.85
C TYR A 916 -8.67 12.90 -30.75
N GLY A 917 -7.84 11.92 -31.10
CA GLY A 917 -8.20 10.49 -31.11
C GLY A 917 -7.26 9.58 -30.33
N TYR A 918 -7.81 8.53 -29.71
CA TYR A 918 -7.09 7.53 -28.91
C TYR A 918 -7.44 6.10 -29.31
N ILE A 919 -6.48 5.20 -29.13
CA ILE A 919 -6.67 3.75 -29.24
C ILE A 919 -6.36 3.11 -27.87
N ARG A 920 -7.27 2.30 -27.35
CA ARG A 920 -7.15 1.51 -26.09
C ARG A 920 -7.11 2.25 -24.75
N THR A 921 -6.81 3.54 -24.68
CA THR A 921 -6.79 4.31 -23.42
C THR A 921 -7.65 5.57 -23.51
N PRO A 922 -8.33 5.99 -22.41
CA PRO A 922 -8.93 7.32 -22.37
C PRO A 922 -7.86 8.41 -22.51
N PRO A 923 -8.23 9.63 -22.94
CA PRO A 923 -7.32 10.77 -22.95
C PRO A 923 -6.68 10.98 -21.57
N PRO A 924 -5.36 11.17 -21.46
CA PRO A 924 -4.77 11.65 -20.23
C PRO A 924 -5.38 12.99 -19.85
N GLN A 925 -5.65 13.22 -18.55
CA GLN A 925 -6.26 14.48 -18.08
C GLN A 925 -5.54 15.73 -18.60
N ALA A 926 -4.20 15.68 -18.62
CA ALA A 926 -3.39 16.79 -19.09
C ALA A 926 -3.70 17.21 -20.54
N VAL A 927 -4.13 16.28 -21.40
CA VAL A 927 -4.51 16.59 -22.79
C VAL A 927 -5.86 17.31 -22.85
N LEU A 928 -6.77 17.00 -21.93
CA LEU A 928 -8.08 17.65 -21.85
C LEU A 928 -7.98 19.03 -21.24
N ASP A 929 -7.22 19.18 -20.17
CA ASP A 929 -6.90 20.48 -19.59
C ASP A 929 -6.19 21.36 -20.62
N GLN A 930 -5.36 20.75 -21.47
CA GLN A 930 -4.75 21.45 -22.60
C GLN A 930 -5.80 21.85 -23.65
N ALA A 931 -6.73 20.96 -24.00
CA ALA A 931 -7.81 21.28 -24.94
C ALA A 931 -8.74 22.38 -24.42
N ASP A 932 -9.16 22.33 -23.15
CA ASP A 932 -10.02 23.34 -22.53
C ASP A 932 -9.34 24.70 -22.41
N ARG A 933 -8.03 24.71 -22.12
CA ARG A 933 -7.23 25.94 -22.14
C ARG A 933 -7.12 26.49 -23.55
N ILE A 934 -6.78 25.66 -24.54
CA ILE A 934 -6.72 26.09 -25.95
C ILE A 934 -8.05 26.69 -26.38
N LEU A 935 -9.17 26.03 -26.10
CA LEU A 935 -10.51 26.54 -26.42
C LEU A 935 -10.78 27.89 -25.77
N THR A 936 -10.52 28.00 -24.46
CA THR A 936 -10.79 29.23 -23.70
C THR A 936 -9.88 30.37 -24.14
N ASP A 937 -8.59 30.11 -24.30
CA ASP A 937 -7.58 31.11 -24.67
C ASP A 937 -7.77 31.56 -26.12
N ALA A 938 -8.08 30.65 -27.04
CA ALA A 938 -8.41 30.96 -28.42
C ALA A 938 -9.66 31.84 -28.53
N VAL A 939 -10.75 31.44 -27.88
CA VAL A 939 -11.99 32.22 -27.89
C VAL A 939 -11.79 33.58 -27.24
N THR A 940 -11.05 33.65 -26.13
CA THR A 940 -10.78 34.93 -25.44
C THR A 940 -9.93 35.86 -26.28
N GLU A 941 -8.88 35.35 -26.93
CA GLU A 941 -8.04 36.14 -27.84
C GLU A 941 -8.86 36.66 -29.02
N LEU A 942 -9.64 35.79 -29.67
CA LEU A 942 -10.49 36.19 -30.79
C LEU A 942 -11.57 37.19 -30.34
N ALA A 943 -12.26 36.93 -29.24
CA ALA A 943 -13.27 37.83 -28.70
C ALA A 943 -12.70 39.20 -28.26
N GLY A 944 -11.46 39.25 -27.79
CA GLY A 944 -10.79 40.51 -27.47
C GLY A 944 -10.43 41.36 -28.69
N THR A 945 -10.37 40.75 -29.88
CA THR A 945 -10.09 41.45 -31.15
C THR A 945 -11.31 41.93 -31.91
N LEU A 946 -12.47 41.33 -31.64
CA LEU A 946 -13.75 41.56 -32.31
C LEU A 946 -14.64 42.51 -31.50
#